data_AF-A0A2B4RVJ9-F1
#
_entry.id   AF-A0A2B4RVJ9-F1
#
_cell.length_a   1.000
_cell.length_b   1.000
_cell.length_c   1.000
_cell.angle_alpha   90.00
_cell.angle_beta   90.00
_cell.angle_gamma   90.00
#
_symmetry.space_group_name_H-M   'P 1'
#
loop_
_entity.id
_entity.type
_entity.pdbx_description
1 polymer ?
#
loop_
_entity_poly.entity_id
_entity_poly.type
_entity_poly.pdbx_seq_one_letter_code
_entity_poly.pdbx_strand_id
1 'polypeptide(L)'
;MALAILVNILPVYFPSEDGFFGCFVPNFYFGFSGVTNIEELLTSKDALENRLKNFGADWPFCVLYRDPKISPSKLEQSFMEFLNSLPHDNAYKDWSIVAFNLDKGMLSWEGHPGTVPVLQCLIGTASSPLSYPSPNRPHKTTSSLWKWFESVRKMFSKRLLPFTKNLPQEVDSHKGYTLVGIPGQFYHQQIENTFKKLAKIWKEKIQVFVVIPSTDVEEYVIEAYNISQVPAVIVFNSQEWKEKEKPLFVLQSVLEIEERRLQVLLVALHSQAYQLNLDNFFDEVLETKHPRLPIVVCFYSPRNPRTLNYLDAFHRSYDTFTRMKLTVRFALLNIMSHPEVISRYVIASDVYAVPFTMVFWQERESTSQKFIIKQQLFDKDVPTPLLLYEFLQMLPVAVHPIAPDDNDDDADEIFNPWKESDDVKKVCNLDILENKCAIGDNSTVTDFEHNNVMFGPPLPPSSWQTKTQVQKKQQEKFEFQYVNDKTWSSLVEQSVGPIKSYTAAAFPTKQTSRLFSVSLVVFLQEGCSYCNQVLPTIERISSDAKYLGASVFVHNCSTDPLTCQRYGITGYPTLTAFRSLSWSAVESCSSSHSTYIRLDYHGPIVAKLVLEWLSNVCQPAVDRRYLFDSIPEMDVDVRLIGTLYTRTLARRYLATTLANKWYPLHCFQLVCELLYGRVPCYAIYTRDVVDDGSKTKASDQDLVLSKLELQRSDGVRVKVFQLGQNVESLINNQRDTRLHMFHDTHRYDMPKNFKCEHNHKICTDIAVRFVQDHRRLPVLHMTSAAFHTKLGSEEDANFEPYAHNLPILFALAHKNNVSKDSSFYKELLESAYTMYNEMVFVTLDIDEFAHWASRFVPRDYHAKHAFGRQAENIPPLYHYPRLCIIQHDDHQHAAFYPPVEELQGLGTRIQTRLNQITSQQIIKFARDYLKDPTALIVKTEYF
;
A
#
# COMPACT_ATOMS: atom_id res chain seq x y z
N MET A 1 68.49 -13.80 32.18
CA MET A 1 68.30 -15.21 31.74
C MET A 1 67.81 -15.12 30.30
N ALA A 2 68.55 -15.58 29.28
CA ALA A 2 69.04 -16.95 28.99
C ALA A 2 67.90 -17.85 28.47
N LEU A 3 67.95 -18.49 27.29
CA LEU A 3 68.95 -18.67 26.20
C LEU A 3 68.17 -18.62 24.84
N ALA A 4 68.61 -18.04 23.72
CA ALA A 4 69.63 -18.46 22.71
C ALA A 4 69.17 -19.48 21.64
N ILE A 5 70.04 -19.62 20.59
CA ILE A 5 69.94 -20.43 19.33
C ILE A 5 69.07 -19.76 18.23
N LEU A 6 69.44 -19.57 16.94
CA LEU A 6 70.68 -19.59 16.12
C LEU A 6 70.42 -18.71 14.84
N VAL A 7 71.26 -18.66 13.78
CA VAL A 7 72.52 -17.89 13.62
C VAL A 7 73.12 -18.13 12.20
N ASN A 8 73.27 -17.06 11.38
CA ASN A 8 74.10 -16.94 10.14
C ASN A 8 73.72 -17.89 8.94
N ILE A 9 74.28 -17.87 7.71
CA ILE A 9 75.52 -17.30 7.10
C ILE A 9 75.30 -16.75 5.66
N LEU A 10 76.00 -15.64 5.36
CA LEU A 10 76.47 -14.92 4.12
C LEU A 10 76.31 -15.47 2.65
N PRO A 11 76.52 -14.62 1.61
CA PRO A 11 76.17 -14.87 0.19
C PRO A 11 77.35 -15.18 -0.79
N VAL A 12 77.02 -15.57 -2.03
CA VAL A 12 77.94 -15.78 -3.18
C VAL A 12 77.34 -15.13 -4.47
N TYR A 13 78.06 -15.10 -5.62
CA TYR A 13 77.98 -14.02 -6.63
C TYR A 13 78.31 -14.46 -8.08
N PHE A 14 77.69 -13.81 -9.10
CA PHE A 14 78.01 -13.85 -10.57
C PHE A 14 77.83 -15.21 -11.33
N PRO A 15 77.90 -15.28 -12.70
CA PRO A 15 78.34 -14.29 -13.71
C PRO A 15 77.32 -13.95 -14.84
N SER A 16 77.82 -13.39 -15.95
CA SER A 16 77.13 -12.77 -17.11
C SER A 16 77.18 -13.58 -18.41
N GLU A 17 76.28 -13.30 -19.39
CA GLU A 17 76.62 -13.10 -20.82
C GLU A 17 75.43 -12.57 -21.69
N ASP A 18 75.75 -12.15 -22.91
CA ASP A 18 75.04 -11.29 -23.91
C ASP A 18 73.57 -11.60 -24.33
N GLY A 19 72.88 -10.63 -24.96
CA GLY A 19 71.60 -10.91 -25.68
C GLY A 19 70.68 -9.77 -26.19
N PHE A 20 71.17 -8.81 -27.00
CA PHE A 20 70.42 -7.93 -27.95
C PHE A 20 68.95 -7.46 -27.72
N PHE A 21 68.78 -6.12 -27.68
CA PHE A 21 67.67 -5.28 -28.18
C PHE A 21 66.26 -5.88 -28.48
N GLY A 22 65.25 -5.31 -27.80
CA GLY A 22 63.86 -5.22 -28.28
C GLY A 22 63.25 -3.88 -27.81
N CYS A 23 62.65 -3.10 -28.72
CA CYS A 23 62.25 -1.71 -28.42
C CYS A 23 60.95 -1.60 -27.62
N PHE A 24 60.98 -0.84 -26.51
CA PHE A 24 59.75 -0.27 -25.94
C PHE A 24 59.24 0.86 -26.84
N VAL A 25 58.11 0.61 -27.52
CA VAL A 25 57.36 1.66 -28.22
C VAL A 25 56.39 2.30 -27.21
N PRO A 26 56.37 3.65 -27.06
CA PRO A 26 55.33 4.30 -26.29
C PRO A 26 54.01 4.23 -27.07
N ASN A 27 52.97 3.64 -26.48
CA ASN A 27 51.64 3.62 -27.09
C ASN A 27 51.09 5.05 -27.18
N PHE A 28 51.08 5.60 -28.39
CA PHE A 28 50.44 6.88 -28.68
C PHE A 28 48.92 6.75 -28.56
N TYR A 29 48.32 7.61 -27.74
CA TYR A 29 46.88 7.72 -27.63
C TYR A 29 46.34 8.51 -28.83
N PHE A 30 45.69 7.81 -29.76
CA PHE A 30 44.97 8.46 -30.85
C PHE A 30 43.68 9.11 -30.33
N GLY A 31 43.68 10.44 -30.28
CA GLY A 31 42.44 11.20 -30.36
C GLY A 31 41.73 10.90 -31.68
N PHE A 32 40.39 10.94 -31.67
CA PHE A 32 39.50 10.28 -32.63
C PHE A 32 39.79 10.46 -34.15
N SER A 33 40.47 11.53 -34.56
CA SER A 33 40.70 11.80 -35.98
C SER A 33 41.85 10.99 -36.58
N GLY A 34 41.55 10.16 -37.58
CA GLY A 34 42.55 9.57 -38.47
C GLY A 34 42.75 8.05 -38.34
N VAL A 35 41.87 7.33 -37.63
CA VAL A 35 41.95 5.86 -37.53
C VAL A 35 41.68 5.22 -38.90
N THR A 36 42.71 4.72 -39.59
CA THR A 36 42.57 4.22 -40.98
C THR A 36 42.24 2.73 -41.06
N ASN A 37 42.70 1.96 -40.08
CA ASN A 37 42.62 0.50 -40.03
C ASN A 37 42.12 0.04 -38.64
N ILE A 38 41.29 -1.00 -38.60
CA ILE A 38 40.81 -1.63 -37.37
C ILE A 38 41.96 -2.18 -36.50
N GLU A 39 43.12 -2.46 -37.11
CA GLU A 39 44.32 -2.94 -36.39
C GLU A 39 44.92 -1.87 -35.46
N GLU A 40 44.71 -0.59 -35.74
CA GLU A 40 45.11 0.55 -34.88
C GLU A 40 44.33 0.59 -33.56
N LEU A 41 43.17 -0.10 -33.49
CA LEU A 41 42.31 -0.17 -32.31
C LEU A 41 42.55 -1.42 -31.44
N LEU A 42 43.44 -2.32 -31.83
CA LEU A 42 43.58 -3.63 -31.18
C LEU A 42 44.17 -3.55 -29.76
N THR A 43 43.47 -4.15 -28.79
CA THR A 43 43.95 -4.32 -27.41
C THR A 43 44.27 -5.78 -27.08
N SER A 44 45.21 -6.01 -26.15
CA SER A 44 45.43 -7.33 -25.54
C SER A 44 44.34 -7.65 -24.51
N LYS A 45 44.25 -8.93 -24.09
CA LYS A 45 43.29 -9.38 -23.06
C LYS A 45 43.52 -8.65 -21.74
N ASP A 46 44.76 -8.63 -21.27
CA ASP A 46 45.10 -8.07 -19.96
C ASP A 46 44.96 -6.54 -19.97
N ALA A 47 45.26 -5.89 -21.10
CA ALA A 47 44.98 -4.47 -21.27
C ALA A 47 43.47 -4.16 -21.28
N LEU A 48 42.64 -5.03 -21.89
CA LEU A 48 41.19 -4.90 -21.87
C LEU A 48 40.62 -5.11 -20.44
N GLU A 49 41.01 -6.19 -19.76
CA GLU A 49 40.56 -6.47 -18.39
C GLU A 49 41.01 -5.40 -17.39
N ASN A 50 42.21 -4.83 -17.54
CA ASN A 50 42.66 -3.70 -16.74
C ASN A 50 41.89 -2.41 -17.08
N ARG A 51 41.59 -2.12 -18.35
CA ARG A 51 40.85 -0.92 -18.77
C ARG A 51 39.35 -0.98 -18.45
N LEU A 52 38.80 -2.18 -18.29
CA LEU A 52 37.45 -2.40 -17.73
C LEU A 52 37.36 -2.06 -16.22
N LYS A 53 38.48 -2.19 -15.48
CA LYS A 53 38.53 -1.98 -14.03
C LYS A 53 39.02 -0.60 -13.61
N ASN A 54 39.96 -0.01 -14.36
CA ASN A 54 40.70 1.20 -13.99
C ASN A 54 39.95 2.50 -14.38
N PHE A 55 39.75 3.38 -13.40
CA PHE A 55 39.00 4.63 -13.57
C PHE A 55 39.70 5.75 -14.39
N GLY A 56 40.97 5.61 -14.76
CA GLY A 56 41.73 6.63 -15.49
C GLY A 56 41.45 6.72 -16.99
N ALA A 57 40.24 6.38 -17.47
CA ALA A 57 39.92 6.22 -18.90
C ALA A 57 38.68 7.00 -19.35
N ASP A 58 38.65 7.35 -20.63
CA ASP A 58 37.64 8.20 -21.26
C ASP A 58 36.30 7.45 -21.43
N TRP A 59 35.27 7.84 -20.68
CA TRP A 59 33.94 7.22 -20.73
C TRP A 59 32.98 7.98 -21.67
N PRO A 60 32.17 7.30 -22.50
CA PRO A 60 31.94 5.85 -22.57
C PRO A 60 33.09 5.02 -23.14
N PHE A 61 33.18 3.77 -22.66
CA PHE A 61 34.12 2.78 -23.19
C PHE A 61 33.41 1.80 -24.14
N CYS A 62 33.91 1.62 -25.35
CA CYS A 62 33.31 0.73 -26.36
C CYS A 62 34.32 -0.27 -26.94
N VAL A 63 33.91 -1.54 -27.03
CA VAL A 63 34.73 -2.68 -27.48
C VAL A 63 34.08 -3.33 -28.69
N LEU A 64 34.79 -3.39 -29.83
CA LEU A 64 34.42 -4.18 -30.99
C LEU A 64 35.04 -5.57 -30.91
N TYR A 65 34.25 -6.55 -30.52
CA TYR A 65 34.65 -7.96 -30.48
C TYR A 65 34.57 -8.59 -31.87
N ARG A 66 35.65 -9.25 -32.33
CA ARG A 66 35.72 -9.94 -33.63
C ARG A 66 36.48 -11.27 -33.55
N ASP A 67 36.23 -12.19 -34.48
CA ASP A 67 37.07 -13.36 -34.73
C ASP A 67 37.98 -13.06 -35.94
N PRO A 68 39.31 -12.94 -35.79
CA PRO A 68 40.22 -12.61 -36.88
C PRO A 68 40.36 -13.71 -37.94
N LYS A 69 39.73 -14.89 -37.74
CA LYS A 69 39.76 -16.03 -38.68
C LYS A 69 38.50 -16.08 -39.56
N ILE A 70 37.61 -15.10 -39.45
CA ILE A 70 36.42 -14.90 -40.29
C ILE A 70 36.64 -13.66 -41.17
N SER A 71 36.20 -13.70 -42.43
CA SER A 71 36.28 -12.55 -43.34
C SER A 71 35.57 -11.31 -42.77
N PRO A 72 36.11 -10.08 -42.96
CA PRO A 72 35.58 -8.87 -42.33
C PRO A 72 34.06 -8.72 -42.51
N SER A 73 33.34 -8.62 -41.41
CA SER A 73 31.88 -8.63 -41.45
C SER A 73 31.32 -7.28 -41.93
N LYS A 74 30.06 -7.32 -42.37
CA LYS A 74 29.28 -6.09 -42.65
C LYS A 74 29.18 -5.13 -41.46
N LEU A 75 29.40 -5.62 -40.22
CA LEU A 75 29.49 -4.77 -39.03
C LEU A 75 30.81 -4.00 -38.99
N GLU A 76 31.95 -4.68 -39.16
CA GLU A 76 33.28 -4.05 -39.21
C GLU A 76 33.39 -3.05 -40.36
N GLN A 77 32.85 -3.40 -41.54
CA GLN A 77 32.76 -2.47 -42.69
C GLN A 77 31.93 -1.22 -42.35
N SER A 78 30.70 -1.39 -41.84
CA SER A 78 29.86 -0.27 -41.39
C SER A 78 30.50 0.57 -40.28
N PHE A 79 31.35 -0.05 -39.45
CA PHE A 79 32.02 0.59 -38.32
C PHE A 79 33.21 1.44 -38.79
N MET A 80 34.06 0.91 -39.68
CA MET A 80 35.12 1.71 -40.30
C MET A 80 34.57 2.83 -41.19
N GLU A 81 33.45 2.61 -41.90
CA GLU A 81 32.73 3.69 -42.60
C GLU A 81 32.25 4.77 -41.63
N PHE A 82 31.71 4.39 -40.46
CA PHE A 82 31.28 5.33 -39.43
C PHE A 82 32.44 6.15 -38.87
N LEU A 83 33.55 5.51 -38.48
CA LEU A 83 34.75 6.20 -37.98
C LEU A 83 35.33 7.16 -39.03
N ASN A 84 35.47 6.72 -40.28
CA ASN A 84 35.96 7.55 -41.39
C ASN A 84 34.99 8.69 -41.78
N SER A 85 33.71 8.63 -41.38
CA SER A 85 32.71 9.67 -41.68
C SER A 85 32.68 10.84 -40.68
N LEU A 86 33.51 10.81 -39.63
CA LEU A 86 33.45 11.75 -38.51
C LEU A 86 34.49 12.87 -38.61
N PRO A 87 34.11 14.14 -38.32
CA PRO A 87 35.02 15.28 -38.39
C PRO A 87 36.04 15.30 -37.23
N HIS A 88 37.11 16.08 -37.41
CA HIS A 88 38.21 16.21 -36.42
C HIS A 88 37.73 16.62 -35.02
N ASP A 89 36.77 17.55 -34.92
CA ASP A 89 36.06 17.83 -33.68
C ASP A 89 34.64 17.25 -33.76
N ASN A 90 34.36 16.23 -32.95
CA ASN A 90 33.10 15.50 -32.98
C ASN A 90 32.65 15.05 -31.58
N ALA A 91 31.37 14.71 -31.46
CA ALA A 91 30.71 14.40 -30.18
C ALA A 91 31.08 13.03 -29.55
N TYR A 92 32.04 12.32 -30.14
CA TYR A 92 32.59 11.04 -29.67
C TYR A 92 34.10 11.12 -29.40
N LYS A 93 34.73 12.30 -29.51
CA LYS A 93 36.19 12.44 -29.39
C LYS A 93 36.77 12.01 -28.04
N ASP A 94 35.96 12.18 -26.98
CA ASP A 94 36.26 11.83 -25.60
C ASP A 94 35.72 10.42 -25.23
N TRP A 95 35.53 9.53 -26.21
CA TRP A 95 35.08 8.14 -26.00
C TRP A 95 36.24 7.18 -26.24
N SER A 96 36.52 6.33 -25.26
CA SER A 96 37.50 5.25 -25.41
C SER A 96 36.92 4.13 -26.28
N ILE A 97 37.51 3.91 -27.47
CA ILE A 97 37.09 2.87 -28.42
C ILE A 97 38.27 1.91 -28.68
N VAL A 98 38.01 0.60 -28.62
CA VAL A 98 39.00 -0.46 -28.91
C VAL A 98 38.36 -1.62 -29.70
N ALA A 99 39.21 -2.44 -30.33
CA ALA A 99 38.84 -3.71 -30.95
C ALA A 99 39.52 -4.88 -30.22
N PHE A 100 38.83 -6.02 -30.09
CA PHE A 100 39.36 -7.21 -29.42
C PHE A 100 39.18 -8.46 -30.27
N ASN A 101 40.26 -9.22 -30.43
CA ASN A 101 40.27 -10.49 -31.15
C ASN A 101 39.91 -11.63 -30.17
N LEU A 102 38.82 -12.33 -30.44
CA LEU A 102 38.41 -13.51 -29.68
C LEU A 102 38.94 -14.78 -30.35
N ASP A 103 39.74 -15.53 -29.60
CA ASP A 103 40.30 -16.79 -30.06
C ASP A 103 39.43 -18.00 -29.68
N LYS A 104 39.50 -19.10 -30.43
CA LYS A 104 38.62 -20.28 -30.26
C LYS A 104 38.71 -20.95 -28.87
N GLY A 105 39.79 -20.69 -28.12
CA GLY A 105 39.95 -21.15 -26.73
C GLY A 105 39.23 -20.28 -25.68
N MET A 106 38.64 -19.13 -26.06
CA MET A 106 38.09 -18.14 -25.13
C MET A 106 36.57 -18.28 -24.89
N LEU A 107 35.94 -19.36 -25.37
CA LEU A 107 34.50 -19.62 -25.20
C LEU A 107 34.06 -19.77 -23.72
N SER A 108 35.00 -20.07 -22.83
CA SER A 108 34.80 -20.17 -21.37
C SER A 108 35.27 -18.94 -20.60
N TRP A 109 35.67 -17.86 -21.28
CA TRP A 109 36.05 -16.61 -20.62
C TRP A 109 34.79 -15.85 -20.13
N GLU A 110 34.78 -15.43 -18.88
CA GLU A 110 33.65 -14.75 -18.25
C GLU A 110 33.28 -13.41 -18.94
N GLY A 111 34.25 -12.75 -19.58
CA GLY A 111 34.03 -11.56 -20.41
C GLY A 111 33.57 -11.84 -21.85
N HIS A 112 33.31 -13.09 -22.24
CA HIS A 112 32.96 -13.43 -23.62
C HIS A 112 31.56 -12.90 -23.99
N PRO A 113 31.40 -12.09 -25.07
CA PRO A 113 30.17 -11.34 -25.38
C PRO A 113 29.04 -12.19 -26.00
N GLY A 114 29.10 -13.52 -25.85
CA GLY A 114 28.18 -14.49 -26.44
C GLY A 114 28.34 -14.66 -27.96
N THR A 115 28.00 -13.62 -28.73
CA THR A 115 27.98 -13.64 -30.21
C THR A 115 29.03 -12.71 -30.82
N VAL A 116 29.69 -13.14 -31.89
CA VAL A 116 30.79 -12.42 -32.54
C VAL A 116 30.51 -12.32 -34.06
N PRO A 117 30.80 -11.19 -34.73
CA PRO A 117 31.27 -9.92 -34.18
C PRO A 117 30.12 -9.05 -33.66
N VAL A 118 30.42 -8.31 -32.60
CA VAL A 118 29.50 -7.41 -31.88
C VAL A 118 30.25 -6.19 -31.34
N LEU A 119 29.63 -5.02 -31.42
CA LEU A 119 30.10 -3.79 -30.77
C LEU A 119 29.39 -3.62 -29.43
N GLN A 120 30.15 -3.43 -28.35
CA GLN A 120 29.63 -3.31 -26.99
C GLN A 120 30.09 -2.01 -26.33
N CYS A 121 29.16 -1.11 -26.01
CA CYS A 121 29.45 0.12 -25.27
C CYS A 121 29.01 0.01 -23.81
N LEU A 122 29.95 0.21 -22.90
CA LEU A 122 29.76 0.36 -21.47
C LEU A 122 29.59 1.85 -21.17
N ILE A 123 28.36 2.24 -20.78
CA ILE A 123 28.03 3.61 -20.34
C ILE A 123 27.98 3.74 -18.81
N GLY A 124 28.56 2.79 -18.08
CA GLY A 124 28.60 2.75 -16.61
C GLY A 124 27.27 2.37 -15.94
N THR A 125 26.33 1.77 -16.68
CA THR A 125 25.09 1.20 -16.14
C THR A 125 25.29 -0.22 -15.63
N ALA A 126 24.56 -0.61 -14.57
CA ALA A 126 24.49 -1.99 -14.07
C ALA A 126 23.96 -3.03 -15.08
N SER A 127 23.11 -2.61 -16.02
CA SER A 127 22.68 -3.46 -17.13
C SER A 127 23.86 -3.80 -18.06
N SER A 128 23.88 -5.03 -18.56
CA SER A 128 24.91 -5.57 -19.47
C SER A 128 25.26 -4.63 -20.63
N PRO A 129 26.52 -4.67 -21.13
CA PRO A 129 27.02 -3.75 -22.15
C PRO A 129 26.07 -3.59 -23.33
N LEU A 130 25.78 -2.33 -23.68
CA LEU A 130 24.88 -2.01 -24.78
C LEU A 130 25.47 -2.60 -26.06
N SER A 131 24.78 -3.58 -26.63
CA SER A 131 25.28 -4.40 -27.74
C SER A 131 24.67 -3.99 -29.08
N TYR A 132 25.49 -3.95 -30.13
CA TYR A 132 25.09 -3.69 -31.52
C TYR A 132 25.65 -4.75 -32.49
N PRO A 133 24.82 -5.34 -33.37
CA PRO A 133 23.38 -5.10 -33.51
C PRO A 133 22.59 -5.57 -32.28
N SER A 134 21.48 -4.88 -31.98
CA SER A 134 20.56 -5.31 -30.92
C SER A 134 19.83 -6.59 -31.37
N PRO A 135 19.56 -7.55 -30.46
CA PRO A 135 18.83 -8.79 -30.80
C PRO A 135 17.53 -8.57 -31.55
N ASN A 136 16.82 -7.46 -31.25
CA ASN A 136 15.52 -7.13 -31.84
C ASN A 136 15.63 -6.38 -33.18
N ARG A 137 16.84 -6.01 -33.64
CA ARG A 137 17.08 -5.26 -34.91
C ARG A 137 18.43 -5.65 -35.53
N PRO A 138 18.50 -6.72 -36.36
CA PRO A 138 19.75 -7.25 -36.92
C PRO A 138 20.34 -6.43 -38.10
N HIS A 139 19.87 -5.20 -38.35
CA HIS A 139 20.35 -4.37 -39.46
C HIS A 139 21.78 -3.87 -39.20
N LYS A 140 22.75 -4.46 -39.91
CA LYS A 140 24.16 -4.04 -39.92
C LYS A 140 24.38 -3.05 -41.07
N THR A 141 24.10 -1.76 -40.81
CA THR A 141 24.37 -0.65 -41.75
C THR A 141 24.95 0.57 -41.02
N THR A 142 25.67 1.41 -41.76
CA THR A 142 26.29 2.66 -41.25
C THR A 142 25.22 3.65 -40.74
N SER A 143 24.05 3.74 -41.38
CA SER A 143 22.93 4.58 -40.92
C SER A 143 22.28 4.06 -39.62
N SER A 144 22.15 2.74 -39.44
CA SER A 144 21.66 2.17 -38.19
C SER A 144 22.69 2.24 -37.06
N LEU A 145 23.98 2.21 -37.39
CA LEU A 145 25.08 2.41 -36.43
C LEU A 145 25.12 3.86 -35.92
N TRP A 146 25.01 4.85 -36.82
CA TRP A 146 24.86 6.27 -36.46
C TRP A 146 23.69 6.51 -35.50
N LYS A 147 22.51 5.92 -35.80
CA LYS A 147 21.32 6.00 -34.93
C LYS A 147 21.51 5.31 -33.57
N TRP A 148 22.37 4.29 -33.52
CA TRP A 148 22.69 3.58 -32.28
C TRP A 148 23.68 4.38 -31.42
N PHE A 149 24.79 4.88 -31.98
CA PHE A 149 25.75 5.74 -31.26
C PHE A 149 25.08 7.00 -30.70
N GLU A 150 24.20 7.65 -31.47
CA GLU A 150 23.42 8.78 -30.99
C GLU A 150 22.44 8.41 -29.86
N SER A 151 21.96 7.17 -29.82
CA SER A 151 21.14 6.64 -28.71
C SER A 151 21.99 6.37 -27.47
N VAL A 152 23.18 5.76 -27.62
CA VAL A 152 24.17 5.56 -26.54
C VAL A 152 24.57 6.91 -25.95
N ARG A 153 24.87 7.90 -26.79
CA ARG A 153 25.19 9.28 -26.38
C ARG A 153 24.05 9.93 -25.59
N LYS A 154 22.80 9.79 -26.05
CA LYS A 154 21.59 10.28 -25.37
C LYS A 154 21.24 9.53 -24.07
N MET A 155 21.79 8.33 -23.85
CA MET A 155 21.70 7.63 -22.57
C MET A 155 22.81 8.09 -21.62
N PHE A 156 24.06 8.17 -22.10
CA PHE A 156 25.19 8.65 -21.31
C PHE A 156 25.05 10.11 -20.88
N SER A 157 24.64 11.01 -21.77
CA SER A 157 24.43 12.44 -21.46
C SER A 157 23.26 12.74 -20.51
N LYS A 158 22.55 11.70 -20.04
CA LYS A 158 21.51 11.78 -19.01
C LYS A 158 21.98 11.23 -17.67
N ARG A 159 23.20 10.72 -17.56
CA ARG A 159 23.73 10.13 -16.32
C ARG A 159 24.17 11.21 -15.33
N LEU A 160 24.34 10.81 -14.06
CA LEU A 160 25.02 11.65 -13.07
C LEU A 160 26.54 11.56 -13.24
N LEU A 161 27.27 12.52 -12.67
CA LEU A 161 28.73 12.50 -12.67
C LEU A 161 29.25 11.22 -11.99
N PRO A 162 30.14 10.46 -12.64
CA PRO A 162 30.68 9.24 -12.08
C PRO A 162 31.71 9.60 -10.99
N PHE A 163 31.64 8.90 -9.86
CA PHE A 163 32.47 9.16 -8.69
C PHE A 163 33.96 8.86 -8.95
N THR A 164 34.85 9.85 -8.77
CA THR A 164 36.31 9.69 -8.99
C THR A 164 37.07 9.39 -7.69
N LYS A 165 38.32 8.92 -7.81
CA LYS A 165 39.25 8.82 -6.67
C LYS A 165 39.67 10.18 -6.07
N ASN A 166 39.34 11.30 -6.72
CA ASN A 166 39.71 12.65 -6.29
C ASN A 166 38.63 13.33 -5.40
N LEU A 167 37.67 12.56 -4.88
CA LEU A 167 36.61 13.05 -3.99
C LEU A 167 37.05 14.08 -2.92
N PRO A 168 38.21 13.96 -2.23
CA PRO A 168 38.58 14.94 -1.20
C PRO A 168 38.58 16.37 -1.73
N GLN A 169 39.07 16.60 -2.95
CA GLN A 169 39.07 17.93 -3.59
C GLN A 169 37.65 18.39 -3.96
N GLU A 170 36.79 17.47 -4.40
CA GLU A 170 35.40 17.76 -4.74
C GLU A 170 34.60 18.15 -3.48
N VAL A 171 34.74 17.38 -2.40
CA VAL A 171 34.15 17.66 -1.07
C VAL A 171 34.70 18.95 -0.45
N ASP A 172 36.00 19.22 -0.58
CA ASP A 172 36.61 20.45 -0.07
C ASP A 172 36.13 21.72 -0.80
N SER A 173 35.81 21.60 -2.09
CA SER A 173 35.34 22.69 -2.95
C SER A 173 33.87 23.06 -2.72
N HIS A 174 33.04 22.09 -2.33
CA HIS A 174 31.61 22.27 -2.16
C HIS A 174 31.30 22.86 -0.77
N LYS A 175 30.38 23.83 -0.69
CA LYS A 175 29.99 24.50 0.58
C LYS A 175 28.77 23.87 1.29
N GLY A 176 28.21 22.80 0.74
CA GLY A 176 27.08 22.06 1.29
C GLY A 176 27.41 20.56 1.43
N TYR A 177 26.40 19.70 1.29
CA TYR A 177 26.57 18.26 1.49
C TYR A 177 26.86 17.51 0.18
N THR A 178 27.81 16.59 0.20
CA THR A 178 28.15 15.73 -0.95
C THR A 178 27.67 14.32 -0.69
N LEU A 179 26.85 13.78 -1.61
CA LEU A 179 26.24 12.46 -1.53
C LEU A 179 26.87 11.53 -2.58
N VAL A 180 27.44 10.41 -2.12
CA VAL A 180 28.08 9.40 -2.96
C VAL A 180 27.25 8.12 -2.89
N GLY A 181 26.67 7.70 -4.02
CA GLY A 181 25.86 6.49 -4.12
C GLY A 181 26.66 5.31 -4.66
N ILE A 182 26.63 4.19 -3.94
CA ILE A 182 27.27 2.91 -4.32
C ILE A 182 26.15 1.91 -4.65
N PRO A 183 25.84 1.71 -5.94
CA PRO A 183 24.66 0.93 -6.34
C PRO A 183 24.89 -0.59 -6.42
N GLY A 184 26.13 -1.05 -6.59
CA GLY A 184 26.40 -2.43 -6.99
C GLY A 184 25.70 -2.84 -8.30
N GLN A 185 25.70 -4.14 -8.57
CA GLN A 185 25.26 -4.73 -9.84
C GLN A 185 23.74 -4.61 -10.13
N PHE A 186 22.89 -4.19 -9.18
CA PHE A 186 21.43 -4.25 -9.36
C PHE A 186 20.69 -2.91 -9.14
N TYR A 187 21.23 -1.98 -8.35
CA TYR A 187 20.46 -0.82 -7.88
C TYR A 187 20.81 0.51 -8.58
N HIS A 188 21.57 0.47 -9.68
CA HIS A 188 22.08 1.67 -10.36
C HIS A 188 20.95 2.62 -10.80
N GLN A 189 19.91 2.09 -11.43
CA GLN A 189 18.75 2.88 -11.86
C GLN A 189 17.96 3.45 -10.66
N GLN A 190 17.98 2.79 -9.50
CA GLN A 190 17.32 3.28 -8.28
C GLN A 190 18.09 4.46 -7.68
N ILE A 191 19.40 4.31 -7.45
CA ILE A 191 20.24 5.40 -6.92
C ILE A 191 20.22 6.59 -7.86
N GLU A 192 20.49 6.39 -9.15
CA GLU A 192 20.66 7.50 -10.08
C GLU A 192 19.36 8.30 -10.26
N ASN A 193 18.20 7.64 -10.34
CA ASN A 193 16.90 8.33 -10.36
C ASN A 193 16.59 9.06 -9.05
N THR A 194 16.95 8.47 -7.90
CA THR A 194 16.77 9.09 -6.58
C THR A 194 17.61 10.36 -6.48
N PHE A 195 18.90 10.27 -6.80
CA PHE A 195 19.84 11.38 -6.74
C PHE A 195 19.48 12.50 -7.74
N LYS A 196 18.99 12.17 -8.94
CA LYS A 196 18.45 13.15 -9.90
C LYS A 196 17.27 13.95 -9.33
N LYS A 197 16.37 13.31 -8.58
CA LYS A 197 15.26 14.01 -7.89
C LYS A 197 15.78 14.88 -6.75
N LEU A 198 16.68 14.35 -5.91
CA LEU A 198 17.28 15.10 -4.80
C LEU A 198 17.99 16.36 -5.31
N ALA A 199 18.85 16.24 -6.33
CA ALA A 199 19.54 17.37 -6.95
C ALA A 199 18.56 18.40 -7.56
N LYS A 200 17.43 17.95 -8.13
CA LYS A 200 16.38 18.86 -8.62
C LYS A 200 15.68 19.64 -7.49
N ILE A 201 15.49 19.02 -6.32
CA ILE A 201 14.83 19.63 -5.16
C ILE A 201 15.78 20.60 -4.44
N TRP A 202 16.99 20.12 -4.14
CA TRP A 202 17.96 20.82 -3.29
C TRP A 202 18.89 21.77 -4.06
N LYS A 203 19.04 21.57 -5.38
CA LYS A 203 19.94 22.34 -6.26
C LYS A 203 21.37 22.39 -5.67
N GLU A 204 22.02 23.54 -5.77
CA GLU A 204 23.37 23.85 -5.27
C GLU A 204 23.60 23.62 -3.76
N LYS A 205 22.57 23.29 -2.97
CA LYS A 205 22.76 22.87 -1.57
C LYS A 205 23.41 21.49 -1.44
N ILE A 206 23.30 20.64 -2.46
CA ILE A 206 23.92 19.31 -2.47
C ILE A 206 24.66 19.03 -3.78
N GLN A 207 25.72 18.23 -3.68
CA GLN A 207 26.39 17.61 -4.83
C GLN A 207 26.14 16.09 -4.81
N VAL A 208 25.96 15.47 -5.98
CA VAL A 208 25.59 14.06 -6.10
C VAL A 208 26.51 13.32 -7.09
N PHE A 209 27.06 12.19 -6.66
CA PHE A 209 27.94 11.32 -7.45
C PHE A 209 27.48 9.87 -7.37
N VAL A 210 27.74 9.08 -8.42
CA VAL A 210 27.42 7.65 -8.45
C VAL A 210 28.64 6.83 -8.83
N VAL A 211 28.98 5.84 -8.01
CA VAL A 211 30.05 4.87 -8.30
C VAL A 211 29.62 3.95 -9.45
N ILE A 212 30.54 3.67 -10.37
CA ILE A 212 30.30 2.71 -11.46
C ILE A 212 30.54 1.29 -10.92
N PRO A 213 29.56 0.37 -11.03
CA PRO A 213 29.72 -1.00 -10.55
C PRO A 213 30.91 -1.74 -11.15
N SER A 214 31.49 -2.66 -10.37
CA SER A 214 32.57 -3.56 -10.81
C SER A 214 33.87 -2.85 -11.24
N THR A 215 34.12 -1.64 -10.73
CA THR A 215 35.37 -0.88 -10.93
C THR A 215 36.28 -0.94 -9.70
N ASP A 216 37.56 -0.61 -9.89
CA ASP A 216 38.55 -0.50 -8.81
C ASP A 216 38.19 0.59 -7.76
N VAL A 217 37.29 1.49 -8.12
CA VAL A 217 36.73 2.51 -7.21
C VAL A 217 35.60 1.95 -6.35
N GLU A 218 34.78 1.02 -6.86
CA GLU A 218 33.75 0.37 -6.03
C GLU A 218 34.40 -0.50 -4.95
N GLU A 219 35.43 -1.27 -5.31
CA GLU A 219 36.23 -2.07 -4.37
C GLU A 219 36.89 -1.19 -3.29
N TYR A 220 37.60 -0.12 -3.71
CA TYR A 220 38.22 0.84 -2.79
C TYR A 220 37.21 1.54 -1.85
N VAL A 221 36.05 1.98 -2.34
CA VAL A 221 35.04 2.66 -1.52
C VAL A 221 34.36 1.68 -0.55
N ILE A 222 34.17 0.42 -0.94
CA ILE A 222 33.64 -0.61 -0.06
C ILE A 222 34.61 -0.92 1.09
N GLU A 223 35.90 -1.05 0.81
CA GLU A 223 36.93 -1.29 1.83
C GLU A 223 37.12 -0.06 2.74
N ALA A 224 37.39 1.12 2.16
CA ALA A 224 37.74 2.33 2.91
C ALA A 224 36.63 2.82 3.87
N TYR A 225 35.36 2.55 3.55
CA TYR A 225 34.21 2.96 4.36
C TYR A 225 33.46 1.77 4.99
N ASN A 226 34.03 0.56 4.98
CA ASN A 226 33.51 -0.66 5.62
C ASN A 226 32.04 -0.95 5.24
N ILE A 227 31.75 -1.00 3.94
CA ILE A 227 30.39 -1.21 3.42
C ILE A 227 30.07 -2.70 3.37
N SER A 228 29.15 -3.14 4.23
CA SER A 228 28.73 -4.54 4.34
C SER A 228 27.61 -4.93 3.38
N GLN A 229 26.81 -3.94 2.90
CA GLN A 229 25.65 -4.17 2.06
C GLN A 229 25.50 -3.06 1.01
N VAL A 230 25.35 -3.46 -0.26
CA VAL A 230 24.89 -2.59 -1.36
C VAL A 230 23.37 -2.75 -1.56
N PRO A 231 22.63 -1.69 -1.93
CA PRO A 231 23.13 -0.34 -2.22
C PRO A 231 23.46 0.44 -0.94
N ALA A 232 24.39 1.38 -1.05
CA ALA A 232 24.80 2.27 0.03
C ALA A 232 24.85 3.74 -0.44
N VAL A 233 24.75 4.66 0.51
CA VAL A 233 24.95 6.10 0.28
C VAL A 233 25.83 6.67 1.40
N ILE A 234 26.95 7.28 1.02
CA ILE A 234 27.82 8.02 1.94
C ILE A 234 27.46 9.51 1.84
N VAL A 235 27.40 10.19 2.99
CA VAL A 235 27.11 11.62 3.10
C VAL A 235 28.32 12.32 3.72
N PHE A 236 28.84 13.33 3.05
CA PHE A 236 29.97 14.16 3.48
C PHE A 236 29.51 15.60 3.77
N ASN A 237 30.16 16.22 4.75
CA ASN A 237 30.06 17.66 5.06
C ASN A 237 31.47 18.26 4.93
N SER A 238 31.62 19.31 4.13
CA SER A 238 32.92 19.94 3.87
C SER A 238 33.63 20.48 5.11
N GLN A 239 32.92 20.78 6.21
CA GLN A 239 33.55 21.19 7.46
C GLN A 239 34.10 19.98 8.22
N GLU A 240 33.27 18.97 8.49
CA GLU A 240 33.69 17.79 9.26
C GLU A 240 34.75 16.96 8.51
N TRP A 241 34.71 16.98 7.17
CA TRP A 241 35.77 16.41 6.34
C TRP A 241 37.14 17.05 6.63
N LYS A 242 37.20 18.39 6.67
CA LYS A 242 38.44 19.16 6.96
C LYS A 242 38.93 19.02 8.40
N GLU A 243 38.04 18.66 9.34
CA GLU A 243 38.39 18.44 10.75
C GLU A 243 38.80 16.99 11.07
N LYS A 244 38.25 15.99 10.36
CA LYS A 244 38.27 14.57 10.80
C LYS A 244 38.52 13.54 9.68
N GLU A 245 38.56 13.96 8.41
CA GLU A 245 38.67 13.09 7.21
C GLU A 245 37.66 11.91 7.21
N LYS A 246 36.42 12.18 7.67
CA LYS A 246 35.37 11.17 7.86
C LYS A 246 34.04 11.57 7.25
N PRO A 247 33.25 10.60 6.76
CA PRO A 247 31.87 10.84 6.35
C PRO A 247 30.99 11.10 7.57
N LEU A 248 29.97 11.94 7.38
CA LEU A 248 28.96 12.25 8.40
C LEU A 248 27.98 11.09 8.57
N PHE A 249 27.63 10.38 7.47
CA PHE A 249 26.84 9.15 7.51
C PHE A 249 27.27 8.15 6.44
N VAL A 250 27.15 6.85 6.75
CA VAL A 250 27.21 5.74 5.80
C VAL A 250 25.91 4.95 5.93
N LEU A 251 24.97 5.16 4.99
CA LEU A 251 23.68 4.47 4.94
C LEU A 251 23.81 3.20 4.11
N GLN A 252 23.29 2.07 4.58
CA GLN A 252 23.41 0.78 3.89
C GLN A 252 22.04 0.11 3.73
N SER A 253 21.87 -0.66 2.65
CA SER A 253 20.63 -1.31 2.19
C SER A 253 19.59 -0.41 1.52
N VAL A 254 18.77 -1.06 0.67
CA VAL A 254 17.64 -0.48 -0.09
C VAL A 254 16.66 0.31 0.79
N LEU A 255 16.50 -0.09 2.05
CA LEU A 255 15.57 0.55 2.99
C LEU A 255 16.10 1.86 3.56
N GLU A 256 17.42 2.10 3.61
CA GLU A 256 17.95 3.35 4.17
C GLU A 256 18.17 4.42 3.09
N ILE A 257 18.48 3.99 1.86
CA ILE A 257 18.64 4.86 0.70
C ILE A 257 17.31 5.28 0.03
N GLU A 258 16.17 5.06 0.69
CA GLU A 258 14.85 5.44 0.18
C GLU A 258 14.77 6.97 0.00
N GLU A 259 14.24 7.43 -1.14
CA GLU A 259 14.12 8.85 -1.50
C GLU A 259 13.56 9.73 -0.35
N ARG A 260 12.49 9.27 0.33
CA ARG A 260 11.90 9.99 1.47
C ARG A 260 12.84 10.11 2.66
N ARG A 261 13.64 9.07 2.95
CA ARG A 261 14.57 9.04 4.09
C ARG A 261 15.77 9.94 3.84
N LEU A 262 16.29 9.94 2.60
CA LEU A 262 17.31 10.90 2.16
C LEU A 262 16.78 12.35 2.19
N GLN A 263 15.52 12.61 1.82
CA GLN A 263 14.90 13.93 1.99
C GLN A 263 14.79 14.33 3.47
N VAL A 264 14.31 13.45 4.35
CA VAL A 264 14.26 13.71 5.80
C VAL A 264 15.64 14.03 6.38
N LEU A 265 16.67 13.27 5.98
CA LEU A 265 18.05 13.51 6.39
C LEU A 265 18.53 14.90 5.95
N LEU A 266 18.28 15.28 4.70
CA LEU A 266 18.66 16.60 4.19
C LEU A 266 17.88 17.75 4.84
N VAL A 267 16.59 17.56 5.16
CA VAL A 267 15.82 18.57 5.94
C VAL A 267 16.38 18.72 7.35
N ALA A 268 16.68 17.63 8.03
CA ALA A 268 17.28 17.68 9.37
C ALA A 268 18.67 18.35 9.36
N LEU A 269 19.49 18.09 8.34
CA LEU A 269 20.85 18.64 8.20
C LEU A 269 20.89 20.13 7.84
N HIS A 270 20.00 20.60 6.96
CA HIS A 270 19.96 22.01 6.59
C HIS A 270 19.19 22.89 7.59
N SER A 271 18.51 22.28 8.57
CA SER A 271 17.74 23.01 9.57
C SER A 271 18.67 23.78 10.52
N GLN A 272 18.38 25.07 10.67
CA GLN A 272 19.03 25.95 11.66
C GLN A 272 18.50 25.73 13.09
N ALA A 273 17.54 24.81 13.27
CA ALA A 273 17.09 24.38 14.59
C ALA A 273 18.20 23.56 15.29
N TYR A 274 18.37 23.77 16.59
CA TYR A 274 19.46 23.19 17.36
C TYR A 274 19.34 21.65 17.45
N GLN A 275 20.42 20.93 17.17
CA GLN A 275 20.42 19.46 17.13
C GLN A 275 20.67 18.89 18.53
N LEU A 276 19.68 18.17 19.07
CA LEU A 276 19.72 17.62 20.42
C LEU A 276 20.09 16.12 20.43
N ASN A 277 20.97 15.75 21.35
CA ASN A 277 21.42 14.40 21.63
C ASN A 277 21.30 14.10 23.14
N LEU A 278 21.74 12.92 23.60
CA LEU A 278 21.63 12.56 25.02
C LEU A 278 22.48 13.46 25.93
N ASP A 279 23.61 13.97 25.45
CA ASP A 279 24.59 14.71 26.24
C ASP A 279 24.18 16.18 26.41
N ASN A 280 23.72 16.85 25.35
CA ASN A 280 23.40 18.29 25.36
C ASN A 280 21.95 18.62 25.77
N PHE A 281 21.03 17.65 25.79
CA PHE A 281 19.62 17.90 26.10
C PHE A 281 19.42 18.55 27.47
N PHE A 282 20.19 18.13 28.48
CA PHE A 282 20.05 18.68 29.82
C PHE A 282 20.43 20.16 29.88
N ASP A 283 21.59 20.55 29.37
CA ASP A 283 22.09 21.92 29.50
C ASP A 283 21.34 22.92 28.59
N GLU A 284 20.75 22.46 27.49
CA GLU A 284 20.04 23.31 26.51
C GLU A 284 18.51 23.35 26.67
N VAL A 285 17.89 22.34 27.30
CA VAL A 285 16.43 22.27 27.53
C VAL A 285 16.06 22.31 29.02
N LEU A 286 16.93 21.81 29.92
CA LEU A 286 16.63 21.63 31.35
C LEU A 286 17.50 22.47 32.31
N GLU A 287 18.26 23.44 31.82
CA GLU A 287 18.95 24.41 32.68
C GLU A 287 17.94 25.19 33.54
N THR A 288 18.22 25.29 34.84
CA THR A 288 17.37 25.87 35.88
C THR A 288 18.03 26.99 36.69
N LYS A 289 19.32 27.26 36.44
CA LYS A 289 20.09 28.34 37.09
C LYS A 289 19.95 29.69 36.38
N HIS A 290 19.85 29.66 35.06
CA HIS A 290 19.92 30.84 34.19
C HIS A 290 18.63 30.99 33.38
N PRO A 291 18.12 32.22 33.17
CA PRO A 291 16.96 32.45 32.32
C PRO A 291 17.27 32.04 30.87
N ARG A 292 16.46 31.15 30.30
CA ARG A 292 16.53 30.70 28.90
C ARG A 292 15.22 31.04 28.19
N LEU A 293 15.30 31.36 26.90
CA LEU A 293 14.11 31.50 26.06
C LEU A 293 13.38 30.15 25.92
N PRO A 294 12.04 30.16 25.75
CA PRO A 294 11.26 28.96 25.47
C PRO A 294 11.82 28.20 24.27
N ILE A 295 11.78 26.86 24.31
CA ILE A 295 12.33 26.01 23.27
C ILE A 295 11.29 25.00 22.77
N VAL A 296 11.05 25.05 21.45
CA VAL A 296 10.16 24.15 20.72
C VAL A 296 11.01 23.02 20.16
N VAL A 297 10.79 21.79 20.64
CA VAL A 297 11.57 20.61 20.25
C VAL A 297 10.72 19.66 19.42
N CYS A 298 11.15 19.35 18.19
CA CYS A 298 10.54 18.30 17.36
C CYS A 298 11.28 16.97 17.53
N PHE A 299 10.58 15.98 18.07
CA PHE A 299 11.03 14.61 18.26
C PHE A 299 10.61 13.78 17.03
N TYR A 300 11.58 13.24 16.28
CA TYR A 300 11.32 12.59 14.98
C TYR A 300 12.06 11.26 14.80
N SER A 301 11.53 10.42 13.89
CA SER A 301 12.15 9.18 13.41
C SER A 301 12.43 9.30 11.91
N PRO A 302 13.69 9.19 11.44
CA PRO A 302 14.00 9.16 10.01
C PRO A 302 13.27 8.08 9.21
N ARG A 303 12.83 6.99 9.86
CA ARG A 303 12.12 5.88 9.24
C ARG A 303 10.61 6.12 9.10
N ASN A 304 10.02 7.10 9.79
CA ASN A 304 8.57 7.33 9.75
C ASN A 304 8.13 8.14 8.51
N PRO A 305 7.16 7.68 7.72
CA PRO A 305 6.80 8.31 6.44
C PRO A 305 6.10 9.67 6.57
N ARG A 306 5.71 10.10 7.80
CA ARG A 306 5.18 11.44 8.07
C ARG A 306 6.26 12.49 8.37
N THR A 307 7.45 12.04 8.76
CA THR A 307 8.49 12.92 9.29
C THR A 307 8.89 14.04 8.33
N LEU A 308 8.94 13.78 7.02
CA LEU A 308 9.22 14.80 6.01
C LEU A 308 8.23 15.97 6.10
N ASN A 309 6.94 15.72 5.85
CA ASN A 309 5.89 16.75 5.87
C ASN A 309 5.82 17.51 7.20
N TYR A 310 6.13 16.85 8.32
CA TYR A 310 6.12 17.45 9.66
C TYR A 310 7.33 18.36 9.89
N LEU A 311 8.54 17.90 9.52
CA LEU A 311 9.75 18.72 9.56
C LEU A 311 9.68 19.88 8.57
N ASP A 312 9.10 19.70 7.38
CA ASP A 312 8.87 20.78 6.41
C ASP A 312 8.00 21.89 7.02
N ALA A 313 6.96 21.53 7.78
CA ALA A 313 6.09 22.49 8.45
C ALA A 313 6.78 23.14 9.65
N PHE A 314 7.50 22.37 10.45
CA PHE A 314 8.31 22.84 11.56
C PHE A 314 9.39 23.84 11.09
N HIS A 315 10.03 23.58 9.95
CA HIS A 315 10.99 24.48 9.33
C HIS A 315 10.32 25.78 8.86
N ARG A 316 9.16 25.71 8.18
CA ARG A 316 8.40 26.93 7.83
C ARG A 316 8.01 27.74 9.07
N SER A 317 7.68 27.08 10.18
CA SER A 317 7.39 27.75 11.45
C SER A 317 8.62 28.44 12.02
N TYR A 318 9.79 27.79 12.01
CA TYR A 318 11.07 28.43 12.32
C TYR A 318 11.32 29.66 11.43
N ASP A 319 11.29 29.50 10.10
CA ASP A 319 11.57 30.59 9.14
C ASP A 319 10.63 31.80 9.37
N THR A 320 9.34 31.53 9.61
CA THR A 320 8.34 32.58 9.81
C THR A 320 8.52 33.27 11.17
N PHE A 321 8.87 32.53 12.23
CA PHE A 321 9.09 33.09 13.57
C PHE A 321 10.39 33.91 13.64
N THR A 322 11.43 33.48 12.90
CA THR A 322 12.66 34.25 12.71
C THR A 322 12.39 35.53 11.90
N ARG A 323 11.59 35.49 10.82
CA ARG A 323 11.14 36.70 10.10
C ARG A 323 10.34 37.66 11.01
N MET A 324 9.52 37.13 11.91
CA MET A 324 8.78 37.91 12.92
C MET A 324 9.62 38.34 14.14
N LYS A 325 10.95 38.08 14.17
CA LYS A 325 11.84 38.36 15.30
C LYS A 325 11.30 37.86 16.67
N LEU A 326 10.63 36.70 16.71
CA LEU A 326 10.00 36.19 17.94
C LEU A 326 11.01 35.57 18.93
N THR A 327 10.81 35.80 20.22
CA THR A 327 11.69 35.35 21.33
C THR A 327 11.57 33.86 21.68
N VAL A 328 11.80 32.96 20.72
CA VAL A 328 11.62 31.50 20.88
C VAL A 328 12.67 30.69 20.12
N ARG A 329 13.16 29.61 20.73
CA ARG A 329 14.16 28.68 20.15
C ARG A 329 13.49 27.49 19.49
N PHE A 330 14.13 26.93 18.46
CA PHE A 330 13.73 25.68 17.81
C PHE A 330 14.84 24.63 17.92
N ALA A 331 14.46 23.37 18.08
CA ALA A 331 15.38 22.24 18.14
C ALA A 331 14.80 20.95 17.55
N LEU A 332 15.68 20.05 17.12
CA LEU A 332 15.37 18.73 16.56
C LEU A 332 16.00 17.63 17.40
N LEU A 333 15.30 16.52 17.60
CA LEU A 333 15.86 15.30 18.23
C LEU A 333 15.47 14.04 17.46
N ASN A 334 16.48 13.31 16.98
CA ASN A 334 16.32 12.00 16.36
C ASN A 334 16.14 10.92 17.44
N ILE A 335 14.90 10.45 17.61
CA ILE A 335 14.54 9.51 18.67
C ILE A 335 15.07 8.09 18.42
N MET A 336 15.46 7.77 17.19
CA MET A 336 16.09 6.48 16.88
C MET A 336 17.51 6.40 17.43
N SER A 337 18.21 7.54 17.53
CA SER A 337 19.57 7.62 18.06
C SER A 337 19.61 7.82 19.58
N HIS A 338 18.60 8.48 20.16
CA HIS A 338 18.60 8.86 21.58
C HIS A 338 17.22 8.63 22.28
N PRO A 339 16.67 7.40 22.27
CA PRO A 339 15.38 7.10 22.93
C PRO A 339 15.38 7.33 24.45
N GLU A 340 16.55 7.30 25.07
CA GLU A 340 16.75 7.56 26.51
C GLU A 340 16.28 8.95 26.93
N VAL A 341 16.36 9.94 26.03
CA VAL A 341 15.91 11.31 26.32
C VAL A 341 14.42 11.35 26.62
N ILE A 342 13.59 10.63 25.85
CA ILE A 342 12.15 10.58 26.07
C ILE A 342 11.83 9.92 27.41
N SER A 343 12.44 8.76 27.68
CA SER A 343 12.16 7.98 28.89
C SER A 343 12.71 8.59 30.19
N ARG A 344 13.66 9.53 30.11
CA ARG A 344 14.24 10.25 31.28
C ARG A 344 13.66 11.63 31.52
N TYR A 345 13.34 12.39 30.46
CA TYR A 345 13.17 13.84 30.56
C TYR A 345 11.83 14.38 30.00
N VAL A 346 11.09 13.57 29.25
CA VAL A 346 9.88 14.01 28.54
C VAL A 346 8.63 13.40 29.16
N ILE A 347 7.66 14.24 29.54
CA ILE A 347 6.35 13.83 30.04
C ILE A 347 5.49 13.39 28.84
N ALA A 348 5.80 12.21 28.30
CA ALA A 348 5.21 11.68 27.08
C ALA A 348 3.81 11.03 27.28
N SER A 349 3.11 11.31 28.38
CA SER A 349 1.84 10.66 28.81
C SER A 349 0.65 10.82 27.86
N ASP A 350 0.75 11.75 26.92
CA ASP A 350 -0.24 12.04 25.87
C ASP A 350 0.38 12.02 24.47
N VAL A 351 1.61 11.54 24.33
CA VAL A 351 2.29 11.38 23.03
C VAL A 351 1.89 10.04 22.43
N TYR A 352 0.94 10.05 21.50
CA TYR A 352 0.44 8.82 20.86
C TYR A 352 1.35 8.30 19.75
N ALA A 353 2.06 9.17 19.04
CA ALA A 353 2.82 8.78 17.85
C ALA A 353 3.97 9.75 17.53
N VAL A 354 4.75 9.37 16.51
CA VAL A 354 5.95 10.06 16.02
C VAL A 354 5.72 10.54 14.58
N PRO A 355 6.27 11.68 14.15
CA PRO A 355 6.92 12.73 14.96
C PRO A 355 5.93 13.48 15.87
N PHE A 356 6.47 14.20 16.86
CA PHE A 356 5.70 15.09 17.74
C PHE A 356 6.53 16.31 18.17
N THR A 357 5.87 17.38 18.61
CA THR A 357 6.52 18.61 19.10
C THR A 357 6.16 18.86 20.56
N MET A 358 7.16 19.14 21.39
CA MET A 358 7.00 19.54 22.79
C MET A 358 7.57 20.95 22.96
N VAL A 359 6.85 21.83 23.67
CA VAL A 359 7.36 23.14 24.06
C VAL A 359 7.83 23.08 25.51
N PHE A 360 9.05 23.51 25.78
CA PHE A 360 9.62 23.63 27.12
C PHE A 360 9.82 25.11 27.48
N TRP A 361 9.52 25.48 28.71
CA TRP A 361 9.78 26.83 29.23
C TRP A 361 10.06 26.82 30.73
N GLN A 362 10.59 27.93 31.24
CA GLN A 362 10.90 28.13 32.65
C GLN A 362 9.77 28.90 33.35
N GLU A 363 9.37 28.45 34.53
CA GLU A 363 8.58 29.21 35.52
C GLU A 363 9.47 29.51 36.73
N ARG A 364 9.43 30.72 37.29
CA ARG A 364 10.22 31.06 38.50
C ARG A 364 9.56 30.43 39.74
N GLU A 365 10.35 29.72 40.54
CA GLU A 365 9.88 29.18 41.82
C GLU A 365 9.59 30.32 42.82
N SER A 366 8.47 30.24 43.55
CA SER A 366 8.05 31.30 44.47
C SER A 366 8.87 31.40 45.76
N THR A 367 9.70 30.39 46.04
CA THR A 367 10.48 30.24 47.28
C THR A 367 11.99 30.19 47.07
N SER A 368 12.48 30.24 45.83
CA SER A 368 13.93 30.23 45.54
C SER A 368 14.28 31.06 44.30
N GLN A 369 15.57 31.23 44.01
CA GLN A 369 16.02 31.88 42.78
C GLN A 369 16.09 30.92 41.56
N LYS A 370 15.69 29.66 41.71
CA LYS A 370 15.72 28.67 40.63
C LYS A 370 14.47 28.75 39.75
N PHE A 371 14.59 28.21 38.55
CA PHE A 371 13.49 27.98 37.65
C PHE A 371 13.03 26.53 37.69
N ILE A 372 11.72 26.30 37.49
CA ILE A 372 11.10 24.99 37.28
C ILE A 372 10.83 24.86 35.78
N ILE A 373 11.24 23.74 35.18
CA ILE A 373 10.92 23.44 33.79
C ILE A 373 9.48 22.97 33.67
N LYS A 374 8.70 23.65 32.84
CA LYS A 374 7.40 23.19 32.34
C LYS A 374 7.57 22.64 30.93
N GLN A 375 6.69 21.72 30.56
CA GLN A 375 6.60 21.20 29.21
C GLN A 375 5.15 20.92 28.83
N GLN A 376 4.79 21.20 27.58
CA GLN A 376 3.45 20.94 27.04
C GLN A 376 3.53 20.39 25.62
N LEU A 377 2.77 19.33 25.36
CA LEU A 377 2.67 18.68 24.06
C LEU A 377 1.83 19.52 23.11
N PHE A 378 2.36 19.76 21.90
CA PHE A 378 1.61 20.31 20.79
C PHE A 378 0.56 19.28 20.33
N ASP A 379 -0.73 19.60 20.49
CA ASP A 379 -1.83 18.64 20.36
C ASP A 379 -2.37 18.48 18.92
N LYS A 380 -2.09 19.44 18.03
CA LYS A 380 -2.56 19.47 16.64
C LYS A 380 -1.71 18.56 15.73
N ASP A 381 -2.24 18.23 14.55
CA ASP A 381 -1.64 17.28 13.60
C ASP A 381 -0.22 17.63 13.14
N VAL A 382 0.05 18.92 12.88
CA VAL A 382 1.28 19.42 12.26
C VAL A 382 1.58 20.83 12.79
N PRO A 383 2.81 21.15 13.20
CA PRO A 383 3.19 22.48 13.70
C PRO A 383 3.42 23.46 12.54
N THR A 384 2.35 23.87 11.87
CA THR A 384 2.35 24.97 10.89
C THR A 384 2.51 26.32 11.60
N PRO A 385 2.93 27.41 10.90
CA PRO A 385 3.25 28.67 11.55
C PRO A 385 2.07 29.26 12.35
N LEU A 386 0.85 29.15 11.81
CA LEU A 386 -0.36 29.60 12.50
C LEU A 386 -0.65 28.75 13.74
N LEU A 387 -0.77 27.43 13.59
CA LEU A 387 -1.17 26.54 14.68
C LEU A 387 -0.15 26.52 15.82
N LEU A 388 1.15 26.61 15.51
CA LEU A 388 2.20 26.72 16.52
C LEU A 388 2.19 28.08 17.23
N TYR A 389 1.87 29.16 16.52
CA TYR A 389 1.76 30.50 17.12
C TYR A 389 0.53 30.57 18.06
N GLU A 390 -0.64 30.16 17.59
CA GLU A 390 -1.86 30.03 18.40
C GLU A 390 -1.63 29.18 19.65
N PHE A 391 -0.94 28.05 19.49
CA PHE A 391 -0.59 27.17 20.60
C PHE A 391 0.31 27.85 21.64
N LEU A 392 1.34 28.58 21.21
CA LEU A 392 2.21 29.33 22.13
C LEU A 392 1.48 30.45 22.87
N GLN A 393 0.54 31.15 22.22
CA GLN A 393 -0.28 32.19 22.85
C GLN A 393 -1.29 31.64 23.89
N MET A 394 -1.58 30.33 23.87
CA MET A 394 -2.37 29.65 24.92
C MET A 394 -1.52 29.23 26.14
N LEU A 395 -0.19 29.33 26.08
CA LEU A 395 0.70 28.99 27.20
C LEU A 395 1.05 30.25 28.01
N PRO A 396 1.42 30.12 29.31
CA PRO A 396 1.94 31.24 30.11
C PRO A 396 3.39 31.56 29.73
N VAL A 397 3.61 31.99 28.48
CA VAL A 397 4.92 32.11 27.83
C VAL A 397 5.02 33.45 27.10
N ALA A 398 6.03 34.24 27.45
CA ALA A 398 6.29 35.53 26.81
C ALA A 398 6.90 35.34 25.40
N VAL A 399 6.04 35.26 24.39
CA VAL A 399 6.42 35.27 22.97
C VAL A 399 6.06 36.64 22.39
N HIS A 400 7.07 37.50 22.29
CA HIS A 400 6.94 38.86 21.75
C HIS A 400 7.90 39.06 20.58
N PRO A 401 7.59 39.95 19.63
CA PRO A 401 8.59 40.47 18.70
C PRO A 401 9.68 41.20 19.50
N ILE A 402 10.94 41.00 19.13
CA ILE A 402 12.04 41.86 19.60
C ILE A 402 11.77 43.28 19.07
N ALA A 403 11.89 44.28 19.95
CA ALA A 403 11.71 45.68 19.58
C ALA A 403 12.69 46.08 18.46
N PRO A 404 12.33 47.03 17.57
CA PRO A 404 13.30 47.64 16.66
C PRO A 404 14.48 48.24 17.43
N ASP A 405 15.68 48.18 16.85
CA ASP A 405 16.74 49.10 17.27
C ASP A 405 16.38 50.50 16.76
N ASP A 406 16.56 51.54 17.59
CA ASP A 406 16.21 52.94 17.29
C ASP A 406 17.10 53.61 16.19
N ASN A 407 17.70 52.82 15.29
CA ASN A 407 18.65 53.27 14.27
C ASN A 407 18.38 52.75 12.83
N ASP A 408 17.37 51.89 12.62
CA ASP A 408 16.95 51.47 11.27
C ASP A 408 15.92 52.48 10.71
N ASP A 409 16.38 53.46 9.91
CA ASP A 409 15.51 54.47 9.25
C ASP A 409 14.54 53.86 8.20
N ASP A 410 14.80 52.63 7.73
CA ASP A 410 13.95 51.89 6.80
C ASP A 410 12.76 51.23 7.55
N ALA A 411 11.70 52.02 7.76
CA ALA A 411 10.43 51.56 8.33
C ALA A 411 9.61 50.68 7.35
N ASP A 412 10.15 49.53 7.00
CA ASP A 412 9.54 48.50 6.15
C ASP A 412 8.17 48.04 6.70
N GLU A 413 7.27 47.60 5.80
CA GLU A 413 5.91 47.17 6.20
C GLU A 413 5.95 46.08 7.28
N ILE A 414 5.16 46.25 8.35
CA ILE A 414 5.00 45.25 9.42
C ILE A 414 4.65 43.89 8.81
N PHE A 415 5.63 42.97 8.81
CA PHE A 415 5.51 41.69 8.14
C PHE A 415 4.30 40.90 8.66
N ASN A 416 3.27 40.82 7.82
CA ASN A 416 2.00 40.16 8.14
C ASN A 416 1.95 38.78 7.45
N PRO A 417 2.40 37.69 8.10
CA PRO A 417 2.44 36.36 7.50
C PRO A 417 1.05 35.82 7.13
N TRP A 418 -0.01 36.37 7.73
CA TRP A 418 -1.39 35.92 7.54
C TRP A 418 -1.99 36.36 6.20
N LYS A 419 -1.35 37.30 5.47
CA LYS A 419 -1.67 37.60 4.05
C LYS A 419 -0.98 36.62 3.07
N GLU A 420 0.21 36.12 3.41
CA GLU A 420 1.00 35.24 2.53
C GLU A 420 0.72 33.74 2.74
N SER A 421 0.11 33.37 3.87
CA SER A 421 -0.10 31.95 4.20
C SER A 421 -1.03 31.22 3.23
N ASP A 422 -0.47 30.20 2.58
CA ASP A 422 -1.17 29.29 1.67
C ASP A 422 -2.20 28.39 2.39
N ASP A 423 -2.27 28.45 3.73
CA ASP A 423 -3.26 27.75 4.56
C ASP A 423 -4.62 28.47 4.54
N VAL A 424 -4.66 29.80 4.43
CA VAL A 424 -5.92 30.59 4.32
C VAL A 424 -6.68 30.19 3.05
N LYS A 425 -5.96 29.95 1.95
CA LYS A 425 -6.49 29.52 0.65
C LYS A 425 -6.99 28.06 0.61
N LYS A 426 -6.94 27.31 1.72
CA LYS A 426 -7.40 25.91 1.80
C LYS A 426 -8.51 25.66 2.81
N VAL A 427 -9.01 26.70 3.49
CA VAL A 427 -10.08 26.58 4.49
C VAL A 427 -11.36 27.32 4.07
N CYS A 428 -11.24 28.39 3.27
CA CYS A 428 -12.39 29.16 2.79
C CYS A 428 -12.58 29.02 1.27
N ASN A 429 -13.43 28.08 0.86
CA ASN A 429 -14.10 28.11 -0.44
C ASN A 429 -15.53 27.53 -0.30
N LEU A 430 -16.30 28.18 0.57
CA LEU A 430 -17.73 27.96 0.79
C LEU A 430 -18.42 29.32 0.65
N ASP A 431 -19.17 29.50 -0.43
CA ASP A 431 -19.99 30.69 -0.67
C ASP A 431 -21.20 30.69 0.27
N ILE A 432 -21.01 31.21 1.49
CA ILE A 432 -22.07 31.36 2.48
C ILE A 432 -22.76 32.73 2.28
N LEU A 433 -23.89 32.70 1.57
CA LEU A 433 -24.86 33.79 1.56
C LEU A 433 -25.35 34.08 2.99
N GLU A 434 -25.62 35.36 3.26
CA GLU A 434 -25.69 35.87 4.63
C GLU A 434 -26.92 35.41 5.46
N ASN A 435 -26.77 35.54 6.78
CA ASN A 435 -27.83 35.88 7.73
C ASN A 435 -29.02 34.90 7.88
N LYS A 436 -28.90 33.97 8.83
CA LYS A 436 -29.65 34.00 10.12
C LYS A 436 -29.33 32.82 11.05
N CYS A 437 -28.71 33.09 12.19
CA CYS A 437 -28.78 32.22 13.36
C CYS A 437 -29.69 32.86 14.40
N ALA A 438 -30.77 32.17 14.78
CA ALA A 438 -31.54 32.53 15.96
C ALA A 438 -30.88 31.94 17.21
N ILE A 439 -30.92 32.68 18.32
CA ILE A 439 -30.46 32.19 19.63
C ILE A 439 -31.59 31.32 20.21
N GLY A 440 -31.24 30.15 20.74
CA GLY A 440 -32.13 29.25 21.48
C GLY A 440 -31.38 28.71 22.70
N ASP A 441 -32.03 28.69 23.86
CA ASP A 441 -31.36 28.71 25.15
C ASP A 441 -30.81 27.37 25.67
N ASN A 442 -29.83 27.49 26.58
CA ASN A 442 -29.40 26.40 27.44
C ASN A 442 -30.45 26.14 28.54
N SER A 443 -31.04 24.95 28.57
CA SER A 443 -31.67 24.44 29.80
C SER A 443 -31.58 22.91 29.90
N THR A 444 -30.64 22.43 30.71
CA THR A 444 -30.63 21.03 31.16
C THR A 444 -31.70 20.87 32.24
N VAL A 445 -32.61 19.92 32.08
CA VAL A 445 -33.48 19.43 33.16
C VAL A 445 -33.28 17.92 33.29
N THR A 446 -32.75 17.51 34.42
CA THR A 446 -32.72 16.11 34.86
C THR A 446 -33.96 15.83 35.68
N ASP A 447 -34.61 14.69 35.46
CA ASP A 447 -35.38 14.03 36.51
C ASP A 447 -35.21 12.51 36.42
N PHE A 448 -35.07 11.89 37.59
CA PHE A 448 -35.01 10.45 37.79
C PHE A 448 -36.20 10.06 38.67
N GLU A 449 -36.98 9.05 38.30
CA GLU A 449 -37.46 8.09 39.29
C GLU A 449 -37.81 6.73 38.66
N HIS A 450 -37.88 5.70 39.50
CA HIS A 450 -38.12 4.31 39.08
C HIS A 450 -39.61 3.95 39.17
N ASN A 451 -40.05 2.99 38.34
CA ASN A 451 -40.70 1.79 38.88
C ASN A 451 -40.72 0.61 37.90
N ASN A 452 -40.79 -0.60 38.44
CA ASN A 452 -40.98 -1.83 37.67
C ASN A 452 -42.47 -2.07 37.37
N VAL A 453 -42.78 -2.73 36.26
CA VAL A 453 -43.49 -4.04 36.23
C VAL A 453 -43.64 -4.55 34.79
N MET A 454 -43.53 -5.87 34.64
CA MET A 454 -43.66 -6.64 33.40
C MET A 454 -45.09 -7.18 33.26
N PHE A 455 -45.74 -7.02 32.10
CA PHE A 455 -46.74 -7.96 31.55
C PHE A 455 -46.91 -7.75 30.03
N GLY A 456 -47.18 -8.84 29.29
CA GLY A 456 -47.42 -8.83 27.84
C GLY A 456 -48.87 -9.17 27.46
N PRO A 457 -49.27 -8.97 26.19
CA PRO A 457 -50.65 -9.21 25.74
C PRO A 457 -51.03 -10.70 25.64
N PRO A 458 -52.34 -11.05 25.71
CA PRO A 458 -52.82 -12.42 25.79
C PRO A 458 -52.97 -13.14 24.42
N LEU A 459 -53.09 -14.47 24.48
CA LEU A 459 -53.29 -15.36 23.34
C LEU A 459 -54.76 -15.45 22.87
N PRO A 460 -55.03 -15.72 21.58
CA PRO A 460 -56.36 -16.07 21.09
C PRO A 460 -56.79 -17.51 21.50
N PRO A 461 -58.11 -17.79 21.58
CA PRO A 461 -58.64 -19.08 22.05
C PRO A 461 -58.59 -20.19 21.00
N SER A 462 -58.74 -21.44 21.46
CA SER A 462 -58.64 -22.65 20.65
C SER A 462 -59.99 -23.21 20.21
N SER A 463 -60.15 -23.52 18.92
CA SER A 463 -61.29 -24.31 18.43
C SER A 463 -60.99 -25.16 17.18
N TRP A 464 -61.06 -26.47 17.40
CA TRP A 464 -61.45 -27.53 16.44
C TRP A 464 -60.39 -28.10 15.48
N GLN A 465 -60.68 -29.30 14.99
CA GLN A 465 -59.72 -30.32 14.53
C GLN A 465 -59.98 -30.75 13.09
N THR A 466 -58.98 -31.38 12.46
CA THR A 466 -59.24 -32.53 11.58
C THR A 466 -58.11 -33.56 11.70
N LYS A 467 -58.45 -34.86 11.61
CA LYS A 467 -57.48 -35.97 11.59
C LYS A 467 -57.42 -36.56 10.20
N THR A 468 -56.22 -36.88 9.71
CA THR A 468 -56.01 -38.08 8.87
C THR A 468 -54.61 -38.66 9.14
N GLN A 469 -54.48 -39.98 9.06
CA GLN A 469 -53.18 -40.65 9.14
C GLN A 469 -52.54 -40.77 7.75
N VAL A 470 -51.22 -40.64 7.66
CA VAL A 470 -50.41 -41.17 6.55
C VAL A 470 -49.35 -42.10 7.13
N GLN A 471 -48.96 -43.11 6.36
CA GLN A 471 -48.26 -44.30 6.86
C GLN A 471 -46.80 -44.01 7.24
N LYS A 472 -46.36 -44.56 8.38
CA LYS A 472 -44.93 -44.64 8.73
C LYS A 472 -44.21 -45.59 7.78
N LYS A 473 -43.44 -45.07 6.82
CA LYS A 473 -42.19 -45.74 6.42
C LYS A 473 -41.20 -45.65 7.58
N GLN A 474 -40.35 -46.66 7.74
CA GLN A 474 -39.21 -46.55 8.65
C GLN A 474 -38.28 -45.47 8.10
N GLN A 475 -38.03 -44.45 8.92
CA GLN A 475 -37.15 -43.34 8.64
C GLN A 475 -35.86 -43.60 9.43
N GLU A 476 -34.70 -43.57 8.75
CA GLU A 476 -33.41 -43.70 9.41
C GLU A 476 -33.24 -42.55 10.41
N LYS A 477 -32.80 -42.87 11.63
CA LYS A 477 -32.89 -41.95 12.77
C LYS A 477 -31.62 -41.09 12.88
N PHE A 478 -31.40 -40.23 11.89
CA PHE A 478 -30.29 -39.27 11.83
C PHE A 478 -30.25 -38.38 13.09
N GLU A 479 -29.06 -38.20 13.67
CA GLU A 479 -28.88 -37.48 14.96
C GLU A 479 -28.47 -36.02 14.73
N PHE A 480 -29.44 -35.18 14.37
CA PHE A 480 -29.25 -33.74 14.19
C PHE A 480 -29.55 -32.93 15.45
N GLN A 481 -28.80 -31.84 15.65
CA GLN A 481 -29.14 -30.81 16.64
C GLN A 481 -30.18 -29.86 16.04
N TYR A 482 -31.42 -29.92 16.51
CA TYR A 482 -32.51 -29.07 16.01
C TYR A 482 -32.54 -27.71 16.73
N VAL A 483 -32.82 -26.65 15.96
CA VAL A 483 -33.06 -25.29 16.45
C VAL A 483 -34.48 -24.86 16.07
N ASN A 484 -35.17 -24.15 16.97
CA ASN A 484 -36.58 -23.76 16.84
C ASN A 484 -36.75 -22.26 17.11
N ASP A 485 -37.93 -21.68 16.88
CA ASP A 485 -38.17 -20.23 16.99
C ASP A 485 -37.82 -19.64 18.38
N LYS A 486 -37.80 -20.49 19.43
CA LYS A 486 -37.50 -20.09 20.82
C LYS A 486 -36.03 -20.28 21.20
N THR A 487 -35.32 -21.20 20.55
CA THR A 487 -33.89 -21.47 20.79
C THR A 487 -32.97 -20.81 19.77
N TRP A 488 -33.52 -20.26 18.68
CA TRP A 488 -32.78 -19.57 17.63
C TRP A 488 -31.77 -18.56 18.17
N SER A 489 -32.26 -17.57 18.92
CA SER A 489 -31.43 -16.45 19.35
C SER A 489 -30.31 -16.92 20.28
N SER A 490 -30.53 -17.92 21.15
CA SER A 490 -29.50 -18.43 22.07
C SER A 490 -28.50 -19.43 21.47
N LEU A 491 -28.75 -19.96 20.26
CA LEU A 491 -27.88 -20.92 19.59
C LEU A 491 -27.20 -20.38 18.32
N VAL A 492 -27.74 -19.31 17.72
CA VAL A 492 -27.30 -18.76 16.42
C VAL A 492 -26.92 -17.28 16.53
N GLU A 493 -27.77 -16.44 17.13
CA GLU A 493 -27.56 -14.98 17.18
C GLU A 493 -26.71 -14.51 18.37
N GLN A 494 -26.80 -15.21 19.51
CA GLN A 494 -26.09 -14.87 20.72
C GLN A 494 -24.59 -15.08 20.53
N SER A 495 -23.86 -14.02 20.87
CA SER A 495 -22.41 -13.98 20.94
C SER A 495 -21.80 -15.14 21.72
N VAL A 496 -20.54 -15.48 21.42
CA VAL A 496 -19.68 -16.31 22.27
C VAL A 496 -19.63 -15.74 23.70
N GLY A 497 -20.49 -16.27 24.58
CA GLY A 497 -20.55 -15.87 25.98
C GLY A 497 -19.32 -16.34 26.76
N PRO A 498 -19.00 -15.72 27.91
CA PRO A 498 -17.94 -16.18 28.78
C PRO A 498 -18.28 -17.58 29.29
N ILE A 499 -17.56 -18.60 28.81
CA ILE A 499 -17.73 -20.00 29.23
C ILE A 499 -17.52 -20.07 30.74
N LYS A 500 -18.60 -20.32 31.50
CA LYS A 500 -18.49 -20.61 32.94
C LYS A 500 -17.71 -21.89 33.10
N SER A 501 -16.46 -21.76 33.55
CA SER A 501 -15.48 -22.85 33.68
C SER A 501 -15.85 -23.81 34.81
N TYR A 502 -16.86 -24.65 34.58
CA TYR A 502 -17.22 -25.72 35.50
C TYR A 502 -16.19 -26.87 35.42
N THR A 503 -15.84 -27.40 36.60
CA THR A 503 -14.85 -28.48 36.85
C THR A 503 -13.40 -28.17 36.43
N ALA A 504 -12.59 -27.82 37.43
CA ALA A 504 -11.14 -27.67 37.30
C ALA A 504 -10.43 -29.05 37.29
N ALA A 505 -10.50 -29.78 36.17
CA ALA A 505 -9.92 -31.12 36.03
C ALA A 505 -9.25 -31.40 34.66
N ALA A 506 -9.15 -30.41 33.76
CA ALA A 506 -8.40 -30.55 32.50
C ALA A 506 -7.86 -29.20 32.00
N PHE A 507 -6.54 -29.05 32.02
CA PHE A 507 -5.76 -27.97 31.38
C PHE A 507 -4.43 -28.59 30.89
N PRO A 508 -3.79 -28.10 29.80
CA PRO A 508 -3.76 -26.69 29.44
C PRO A 508 -4.02 -26.36 27.96
N THR A 509 -4.83 -25.33 27.75
CA THR A 509 -4.45 -24.23 26.84
C THR A 509 -5.19 -22.96 27.27
N LYS A 510 -4.51 -21.81 27.23
CA LYS A 510 -5.21 -20.51 27.30
C LYS A 510 -5.92 -20.30 25.97
N GLN A 511 -7.13 -20.83 25.82
CA GLN A 511 -7.97 -20.51 24.68
C GLN A 511 -8.40 -19.05 24.83
N THR A 512 -7.74 -18.16 24.09
CA THR A 512 -8.17 -16.78 23.93
C THR A 512 -9.61 -16.77 23.44
N SER A 513 -10.43 -15.89 24.00
CA SER A 513 -11.84 -15.73 23.62
C SER A 513 -11.94 -15.54 22.11
N ARG A 514 -12.53 -16.52 21.41
CA ARG A 514 -12.73 -16.45 19.96
C ARG A 514 -13.59 -15.22 19.66
N LEU A 515 -13.11 -14.36 18.74
CA LEU A 515 -13.86 -13.17 18.32
C LEU A 515 -15.20 -13.54 17.70
N PHE A 516 -15.28 -14.69 17.04
CA PHE A 516 -16.50 -15.19 16.41
C PHE A 516 -16.69 -16.70 16.61
N SER A 517 -17.92 -17.16 16.44
CA SER A 517 -18.32 -18.56 16.23
C SER A 517 -19.04 -18.70 14.90
N VAL A 518 -18.97 -19.88 14.28
CA VAL A 518 -19.70 -20.18 13.03
C VAL A 518 -20.76 -21.24 13.28
N SER A 519 -22.01 -20.93 12.90
CA SER A 519 -23.16 -21.83 13.01
C SER A 519 -23.79 -22.02 11.63
N LEU A 520 -23.66 -23.21 11.04
CA LEU A 520 -24.35 -23.60 9.82
C LEU A 520 -25.75 -24.10 10.15
N VAL A 521 -26.77 -23.43 9.63
CA VAL A 521 -28.18 -23.81 9.73
C VAL A 521 -28.64 -24.41 8.41
N VAL A 522 -29.38 -25.51 8.50
CA VAL A 522 -30.05 -26.16 7.36
C VAL A 522 -31.56 -26.00 7.53
N PHE A 523 -32.16 -25.16 6.68
CA PHE A 523 -33.60 -24.91 6.62
C PHE A 523 -34.28 -25.97 5.78
N LEU A 524 -35.24 -26.69 6.38
CA LEU A 524 -36.01 -27.77 5.78
C LEU A 524 -37.51 -27.50 5.84
N GLN A 525 -38.28 -28.21 5.01
CA GLN A 525 -39.74 -28.23 5.03
C GLN A 525 -40.24 -29.68 4.98
N GLU A 526 -41.35 -29.98 5.66
CA GLU A 526 -41.99 -31.29 5.59
C GLU A 526 -42.56 -31.58 4.18
N GLY A 527 -42.58 -32.86 3.80
CA GLY A 527 -42.99 -33.29 2.45
C GLY A 527 -41.97 -33.04 1.33
N CYS A 528 -40.95 -32.20 1.55
CA CYS A 528 -39.90 -31.89 0.57
C CYS A 528 -39.08 -33.14 0.17
N SER A 529 -39.29 -33.64 -1.04
CA SER A 529 -38.63 -34.86 -1.55
C SER A 529 -37.10 -34.72 -1.63
N TYR A 530 -36.62 -33.59 -2.17
CA TYR A 530 -35.17 -33.33 -2.30
C TYR A 530 -34.49 -33.12 -0.94
N CYS A 531 -35.18 -32.50 0.03
CA CYS A 531 -34.70 -32.37 1.41
C CYS A 531 -34.39 -33.75 2.02
N ASN A 532 -35.29 -34.73 1.86
CA ASN A 532 -35.08 -36.10 2.35
C ASN A 532 -33.89 -36.79 1.65
N GLN A 533 -33.61 -36.48 0.39
CA GLN A 533 -32.46 -37.04 -0.35
C GLN A 533 -31.11 -36.49 0.15
N VAL A 534 -31.06 -35.24 0.61
CA VAL A 534 -29.79 -34.64 1.08
C VAL A 534 -29.46 -34.93 2.54
N LEU A 535 -30.40 -35.42 3.37
CA LEU A 535 -30.15 -35.66 4.81
C LEU A 535 -28.86 -36.45 5.11
N PRO A 536 -28.52 -37.57 4.42
CA PRO A 536 -27.25 -38.28 4.67
C PRO A 536 -26.00 -37.45 4.30
N THR A 537 -26.14 -36.51 3.36
CA THR A 537 -25.07 -35.56 3.01
C THR A 537 -24.91 -34.48 4.09
N ILE A 538 -26.02 -34.00 4.65
CA ILE A 538 -26.03 -33.05 5.79
C ILE A 538 -25.45 -33.70 7.05
N GLU A 539 -25.72 -34.97 7.32
CA GLU A 539 -25.13 -35.70 8.46
C GLU A 539 -23.60 -35.77 8.33
N ARG A 540 -23.09 -36.08 7.12
CA ARG A 540 -21.65 -36.04 6.85
C ARG A 540 -21.04 -34.64 7.03
N ILE A 541 -21.73 -33.60 6.55
CA ILE A 541 -21.30 -32.21 6.77
C ILE A 541 -21.29 -31.88 8.28
N SER A 542 -22.26 -32.36 9.06
CA SER A 542 -22.34 -32.17 10.53
C SER A 542 -21.24 -32.92 11.30
N SER A 543 -20.80 -34.08 10.82
CA SER A 543 -19.57 -34.74 11.30
C SER A 543 -18.36 -33.84 11.06
N ASP A 544 -18.15 -33.46 9.81
CA ASP A 544 -16.86 -32.94 9.35
C ASP A 544 -16.67 -31.44 9.70
N ALA A 545 -17.75 -30.67 9.80
CA ALA A 545 -17.76 -29.26 10.21
C ALA A 545 -17.21 -29.01 11.63
N LYS A 546 -17.28 -30.01 12.51
CA LYS A 546 -16.75 -29.93 13.88
C LYS A 546 -15.22 -29.72 13.88
N TYR A 547 -14.51 -30.30 12.90
CA TYR A 547 -13.07 -30.09 12.71
C TYR A 547 -12.73 -28.69 12.17
N LEU A 548 -13.68 -28.05 11.45
CA LEU A 548 -13.60 -26.65 11.05
C LEU A 548 -13.96 -25.68 12.20
N GLY A 549 -14.36 -26.20 13.36
CA GLY A 549 -14.77 -25.40 14.52
C GLY A 549 -16.16 -24.77 14.41
N ALA A 550 -16.99 -25.23 13.46
CA ALA A 550 -18.36 -24.79 13.26
C ALA A 550 -19.38 -25.73 13.91
N SER A 551 -20.49 -25.16 14.40
CA SER A 551 -21.69 -25.90 14.82
C SER A 551 -22.62 -26.11 13.62
N VAL A 552 -23.38 -27.22 13.60
CA VAL A 552 -24.36 -27.49 12.54
C VAL A 552 -25.73 -27.77 13.15
N PHE A 553 -26.75 -27.04 12.71
CA PHE A 553 -28.12 -27.08 13.20
C PHE A 553 -29.10 -27.38 12.06
N VAL A 554 -30.22 -28.02 12.39
CA VAL A 554 -31.35 -28.22 11.46
C VAL A 554 -32.57 -27.45 11.98
N HIS A 555 -33.28 -26.77 11.08
CA HIS A 555 -34.46 -25.97 11.40
C HIS A 555 -35.62 -26.34 10.45
N ASN A 556 -36.82 -26.52 11.00
CA ASN A 556 -37.99 -26.99 10.26
C ASN A 556 -39.02 -25.86 10.08
N CYS A 557 -39.06 -25.26 8.90
CA CYS A 557 -39.98 -24.16 8.58
C CYS A 557 -41.46 -24.59 8.55
N SER A 558 -41.76 -25.90 8.63
CA SER A 558 -43.13 -26.39 8.81
C SER A 558 -43.63 -26.35 10.26
N THR A 559 -42.73 -26.38 11.26
CA THR A 559 -43.08 -26.27 12.69
C THR A 559 -42.78 -24.89 13.27
N ASP A 560 -41.74 -24.23 12.75
CA ASP A 560 -41.17 -22.99 13.27
C ASP A 560 -41.03 -21.97 12.12
N PRO A 561 -42.15 -21.36 11.67
CA PRO A 561 -42.15 -20.54 10.46
C PRO A 561 -41.58 -19.13 10.68
N LEU A 562 -41.51 -18.62 11.92
CA LEU A 562 -41.20 -17.20 12.16
C LEU A 562 -39.75 -16.86 11.81
N THR A 563 -38.81 -17.75 12.16
CA THR A 563 -37.41 -17.67 11.75
C THR A 563 -37.28 -17.69 10.23
N CYS A 564 -37.95 -18.63 9.55
CA CYS A 564 -37.86 -18.75 8.09
C CYS A 564 -38.45 -17.53 7.36
N GLN A 565 -39.54 -16.95 7.89
CA GLN A 565 -40.09 -15.69 7.41
C GLN A 565 -39.11 -14.52 7.64
N ARG A 566 -38.57 -14.36 8.86
CA ARG A 566 -37.60 -13.30 9.24
C ARG A 566 -36.33 -13.32 8.40
N TYR A 567 -35.92 -14.48 7.87
CA TYR A 567 -34.76 -14.62 6.98
C TYR A 567 -35.12 -14.76 5.49
N GLY A 568 -36.39 -14.63 5.10
CA GLY A 568 -36.82 -14.68 3.71
C GLY A 568 -36.52 -16.02 3.02
N ILE A 569 -36.64 -17.14 3.74
CA ILE A 569 -36.35 -18.48 3.20
C ILE A 569 -37.52 -18.94 2.32
N THR A 570 -37.35 -18.85 1.00
CA THR A 570 -38.39 -19.14 0.00
C THR A 570 -38.26 -20.49 -0.69
N GLY A 571 -37.12 -21.17 -0.53
CA GLY A 571 -36.84 -22.48 -1.12
C GLY A 571 -36.30 -23.48 -0.09
N TYR A 572 -36.40 -24.77 -0.39
CA TYR A 572 -35.99 -25.84 0.53
C TYR A 572 -35.29 -26.99 -0.23
N PRO A 573 -34.18 -27.53 0.30
CA PRO A 573 -33.46 -27.11 1.50
C PRO A 573 -32.57 -25.88 1.24
N THR A 574 -32.41 -25.00 2.23
CA THR A 574 -31.45 -23.86 2.18
C THR A 574 -30.39 -24.02 3.27
N LEU A 575 -29.14 -23.72 2.92
CA LEU A 575 -27.99 -23.78 3.84
C LEU A 575 -27.49 -22.35 4.08
N THR A 576 -27.35 -21.96 5.35
CA THR A 576 -26.92 -20.61 5.74
C THR A 576 -25.97 -20.68 6.94
N ALA A 577 -24.77 -20.10 6.81
CA ALA A 577 -23.84 -19.94 7.91
C ALA A 577 -24.01 -18.57 8.59
N PHE A 578 -23.95 -18.56 9.92
CA PHE A 578 -24.00 -17.36 10.74
C PHE A 578 -22.67 -17.20 11.48
N ARG A 579 -22.02 -16.04 11.36
CA ARG A 579 -20.83 -15.64 12.11
C ARG A 579 -21.24 -14.83 13.34
N SER A 580 -21.42 -15.46 14.49
CA SER A 580 -21.81 -14.78 15.74
C SER A 580 -20.58 -14.16 16.41
N LEU A 581 -20.57 -12.84 16.61
CA LEU A 581 -19.47 -12.05 17.16
C LEU A 581 -19.50 -12.04 18.70
N SER A 582 -18.33 -11.99 19.34
CA SER A 582 -18.21 -11.93 20.81
C SER A 582 -18.73 -10.60 21.36
N TRP A 583 -19.67 -10.64 22.32
CA TRP A 583 -20.30 -9.44 22.86
C TRP A 583 -19.31 -8.56 23.63
N SER A 584 -18.34 -9.14 24.34
CA SER A 584 -17.25 -8.38 24.97
C SER A 584 -16.31 -7.71 23.96
N ALA A 585 -16.22 -8.21 22.72
CA ALA A 585 -15.52 -7.53 21.63
C ALA A 585 -16.35 -6.35 21.09
N VAL A 586 -17.63 -6.58 20.79
CA VAL A 586 -18.56 -5.54 20.31
C VAL A 586 -18.69 -4.41 21.35
N GLU A 587 -18.94 -4.74 22.61
CA GLU A 587 -19.09 -3.79 23.72
C GLU A 587 -17.81 -2.97 23.97
N SER A 588 -16.62 -3.53 23.78
CA SER A 588 -15.37 -2.78 23.97
C SER A 588 -14.93 -1.96 22.75
N CYS A 589 -15.39 -2.32 21.54
CA CYS A 589 -14.88 -1.77 20.29
C CYS A 589 -15.89 -1.04 19.41
N SER A 590 -17.21 -1.12 19.63
CA SER A 590 -18.25 -0.49 18.80
C SER A 590 -19.43 0.03 19.64
N SER A 591 -20.27 0.87 19.04
CA SER A 591 -21.58 1.27 19.57
C SER A 591 -22.75 0.46 18.96
N SER A 592 -22.48 -0.40 17.97
CA SER A 592 -23.49 -1.21 17.27
C SER A 592 -23.95 -2.42 18.08
N HIS A 593 -25.20 -2.85 17.83
CA HIS A 593 -25.79 -4.07 18.40
C HIS A 593 -25.79 -5.27 17.42
N SER A 594 -25.21 -5.14 16.22
CA SER A 594 -25.17 -6.24 15.24
C SER A 594 -24.25 -7.37 15.72
N THR A 595 -24.83 -8.44 16.27
CA THR A 595 -24.06 -9.58 16.81
C THR A 595 -23.69 -10.64 15.79
N TYR A 596 -24.11 -10.56 14.52
CA TYR A 596 -23.75 -11.57 13.52
C TYR A 596 -23.78 -11.12 12.05
N ILE A 597 -23.01 -11.84 11.22
CA ILE A 597 -23.05 -11.80 9.75
C ILE A 597 -23.69 -13.10 9.24
N ARG A 598 -24.57 -13.01 8.25
CA ARG A 598 -25.22 -14.13 7.55
C ARG A 598 -24.55 -14.39 6.20
N LEU A 599 -24.32 -15.66 5.88
CA LEU A 599 -23.76 -16.14 4.60
C LEU A 599 -24.60 -17.31 4.06
N ASP A 600 -25.34 -17.10 2.98
CA ASP A 600 -26.13 -18.16 2.33
C ASP A 600 -25.26 -19.01 1.37
N TYR A 601 -25.60 -20.30 1.19
CA TYR A 601 -24.92 -21.22 0.26
C TYR A 601 -25.83 -21.58 -0.93
N HIS A 602 -25.37 -21.24 -2.14
CA HIS A 602 -26.12 -21.42 -3.40
C HIS A 602 -25.49 -22.47 -4.33
N GLY A 603 -24.47 -23.21 -3.87
CA GLY A 603 -23.87 -24.31 -4.62
C GLY A 603 -24.70 -25.61 -4.57
N PRO A 604 -24.35 -26.64 -5.35
CA PRO A 604 -24.95 -27.95 -5.21
C PRO A 604 -24.60 -28.56 -3.84
N ILE A 605 -25.57 -29.22 -3.19
CA ILE A 605 -25.39 -29.80 -1.85
C ILE A 605 -24.59 -31.11 -1.95
N VAL A 606 -23.26 -30.95 -2.00
CA VAL A 606 -22.27 -32.03 -2.05
C VAL A 606 -21.28 -31.77 -0.92
N ALA A 607 -21.05 -32.78 -0.06
CA ALA A 607 -20.27 -32.60 1.18
C ALA A 607 -18.91 -31.90 0.97
N LYS A 608 -18.14 -32.26 -0.07
CA LYS A 608 -16.87 -31.58 -0.39
C LYS A 608 -17.06 -30.07 -0.57
N LEU A 609 -18.00 -29.65 -1.41
CA LEU A 609 -18.18 -28.25 -1.80
C LEU A 609 -18.76 -27.42 -0.65
N VAL A 610 -19.67 -27.99 0.15
CA VAL A 610 -20.19 -27.33 1.35
C VAL A 610 -19.09 -27.18 2.41
N LEU A 611 -18.24 -28.19 2.62
CA LEU A 611 -17.14 -28.13 3.58
C LEU A 611 -15.99 -27.22 3.10
N GLU A 612 -15.75 -27.14 1.79
CA GLU A 612 -14.77 -26.23 1.18
C GLU A 612 -15.22 -24.76 1.34
N TRP A 613 -16.49 -24.46 1.07
CA TRP A 613 -17.12 -23.17 1.38
C TRP A 613 -17.10 -22.87 2.89
N LEU A 614 -17.54 -23.81 3.75
CA LEU A 614 -17.58 -23.62 5.19
C LEU A 614 -16.17 -23.45 5.80
N SER A 615 -15.15 -24.08 5.23
CA SER A 615 -13.74 -23.89 5.64
C SER A 615 -13.26 -22.47 5.35
N ASN A 616 -13.64 -21.91 4.19
CA ASN A 616 -13.39 -20.50 3.88
C ASN A 616 -14.18 -19.58 4.82
N VAL A 617 -15.45 -19.88 5.10
CA VAL A 617 -16.25 -19.16 6.11
C VAL A 617 -15.54 -19.19 7.46
N CYS A 618 -15.05 -20.34 7.95
CA CYS A 618 -14.38 -20.44 9.25
C CYS A 618 -13.05 -19.66 9.39
N GLN A 619 -12.51 -19.06 8.33
CA GLN A 619 -11.31 -18.23 8.45
C GLN A 619 -11.58 -16.92 9.22
N PRO A 620 -10.56 -16.35 9.91
CA PRO A 620 -10.62 -15.00 10.46
C PRO A 620 -10.71 -13.94 9.34
N ALA A 621 -11.40 -12.83 9.57
CA ALA A 621 -11.50 -11.75 8.58
C ALA A 621 -10.16 -11.07 8.21
N VAL A 622 -9.17 -11.13 9.11
CA VAL A 622 -7.86 -10.48 8.93
C VAL A 622 -6.81 -11.50 8.49
N ASP A 623 -6.36 -11.39 7.23
CA ASP A 623 -5.22 -12.16 6.74
C ASP A 623 -3.91 -11.64 7.36
N ARG A 624 -3.20 -12.52 8.07
CA ARG A 624 -1.92 -12.25 8.74
C ARG A 624 -0.73 -12.94 8.05
N ARG A 625 -0.93 -13.61 6.90
CA ARG A 625 0.16 -14.27 6.16
C ARG A 625 1.25 -13.29 5.73
N TYR A 626 0.86 -12.06 5.39
CA TYR A 626 1.76 -10.99 4.95
C TYR A 626 2.27 -10.10 6.09
N LEU A 627 2.18 -10.54 7.35
CA LEU A 627 2.48 -9.68 8.51
C LEU A 627 3.90 -9.10 8.49
N PHE A 628 4.91 -9.83 8.01
CA PHE A 628 6.29 -9.31 7.91
C PHE A 628 6.76 -9.05 6.47
N ASP A 629 6.03 -9.59 5.50
CA ASP A 629 6.35 -9.56 4.06
C ASP A 629 5.65 -8.40 3.32
N SER A 630 5.68 -8.42 2.00
CA SER A 630 4.87 -7.53 1.15
C SER A 630 3.54 -8.20 0.79
N ILE A 631 2.43 -7.48 1.00
CA ILE A 631 1.14 -7.84 0.37
C ILE A 631 1.34 -7.85 -1.17
N PRO A 632 0.75 -8.80 -1.91
CA PRO A 632 0.78 -8.82 -3.38
C PRO A 632 0.21 -7.55 -4.03
N GLU A 633 0.44 -7.43 -5.34
CA GLU A 633 -0.24 -6.46 -6.19
C GLU A 633 -1.77 -6.60 -6.11
N MET A 634 -2.51 -5.58 -6.54
CA MET A 634 -3.94 -5.49 -6.24
C MET A 634 -4.80 -6.24 -7.27
N ASP A 635 -5.05 -7.49 -6.94
CA ASP A 635 -5.92 -8.48 -7.59
C ASP A 635 -7.42 -8.31 -7.28
N VAL A 636 -7.75 -7.67 -6.14
CA VAL A 636 -9.13 -7.41 -5.68
C VAL A 636 -9.61 -5.98 -5.94
N ASP A 637 -10.92 -5.78 -6.01
CA ASP A 637 -11.58 -4.48 -6.20
C ASP A 637 -11.27 -3.46 -5.11
N VAL A 638 -11.25 -3.93 -3.86
CA VAL A 638 -11.04 -3.13 -2.67
C VAL A 638 -10.37 -3.99 -1.61
N ARG A 639 -9.48 -3.39 -0.81
CA ARG A 639 -8.87 -4.05 0.36
C ARG A 639 -8.58 -3.06 1.47
N LEU A 640 -8.61 -3.56 2.71
CA LEU A 640 -8.33 -2.77 3.92
C LEU A 640 -7.03 -3.27 4.55
N ILE A 641 -6.07 -2.37 4.80
CA ILE A 641 -4.74 -2.71 5.29
C ILE A 641 -4.51 -2.09 6.66
N GLY A 642 -4.38 -2.95 7.68
CA GLY A 642 -4.00 -2.55 9.03
C GLY A 642 -2.49 -2.64 9.24
N THR A 643 -1.85 -1.54 9.65
CA THR A 643 -0.42 -1.51 9.99
C THR A 643 -0.20 -1.70 11.50
N LEU A 644 0.10 -2.92 11.91
CA LEU A 644 0.31 -3.32 13.30
C LEU A 644 1.73 -3.02 13.81
N TYR A 645 1.86 -2.93 15.12
CA TYR A 645 3.12 -2.92 15.86
C TYR A 645 2.90 -3.41 17.30
N THR A 646 3.97 -3.57 18.09
CA THR A 646 3.87 -3.96 19.51
C THR A 646 3.85 -2.77 20.46
N ARG A 647 3.10 -2.86 21.56
CA ARG A 647 3.16 -1.88 22.67
C ARG A 647 4.52 -1.97 23.37
N THR A 648 5.18 -3.13 23.31
CA THR A 648 6.60 -3.29 23.68
C THR A 648 7.53 -2.41 22.85
N LEU A 649 7.42 -2.41 21.51
CA LEU A 649 8.19 -1.52 20.63
C LEU A 649 7.86 -0.04 20.90
N ALA A 650 6.57 0.27 21.08
CA ALA A 650 6.11 1.62 21.40
C ALA A 650 6.73 2.20 22.67
N ARG A 651 6.79 1.40 23.74
CA ARG A 651 7.31 1.81 25.07
C ARG A 651 8.78 2.20 25.10
N ARG A 652 9.54 1.94 24.02
CA ARG A 652 10.90 2.48 23.84
C ARG A 652 10.91 3.98 23.50
N TYR A 653 9.81 4.50 22.94
CA TYR A 653 9.73 5.85 22.36
C TYR A 653 8.52 6.68 22.83
N LEU A 654 7.59 6.06 23.57
CA LEU A 654 6.29 6.63 23.98
C LEU A 654 5.96 6.15 25.42
N ALA A 655 5.19 6.92 26.19
CA ALA A 655 5.04 6.66 27.63
C ALA A 655 4.32 5.34 27.99
N THR A 656 4.76 4.72 29.09
CA THR A 656 4.19 3.47 29.62
C THR A 656 2.74 3.62 30.12
N THR A 657 2.34 4.84 30.49
CA THR A 657 1.01 5.24 30.96
C THR A 657 -0.08 5.15 29.89
N LEU A 658 0.29 5.13 28.60
CA LEU A 658 -0.65 5.11 27.48
C LEU A 658 -1.45 3.80 27.33
N ALA A 659 -1.30 2.83 28.24
CA ALA A 659 -1.69 1.43 28.07
C ALA A 659 -3.10 1.19 27.51
N ASN A 660 -4.09 2.04 27.82
CA ASN A 660 -5.48 1.87 27.36
C ASN A 660 -5.88 2.81 26.19
N LYS A 661 -5.02 3.75 25.79
CA LYS A 661 -5.29 4.79 24.78
C LYS A 661 -4.82 4.39 23.37
N TRP A 662 -4.94 3.12 23.02
CA TRP A 662 -4.26 2.51 21.88
C TRP A 662 -5.20 1.55 21.16
N TYR A 663 -5.52 1.85 19.90
CA TYR A 663 -6.49 1.08 19.12
C TYR A 663 -6.00 -0.39 18.98
N PRO A 664 -6.67 -1.36 19.64
CA PRO A 664 -6.14 -2.70 19.78
C PRO A 664 -6.42 -3.54 18.54
N LEU A 665 -5.59 -4.58 18.31
CA LEU A 665 -5.82 -5.55 17.25
C LEU A 665 -7.25 -6.09 17.22
N HIS A 666 -7.88 -6.28 18.38
CA HIS A 666 -9.24 -6.81 18.46
C HIS A 666 -10.33 -5.89 17.86
N CYS A 667 -10.19 -4.56 17.99
CA CYS A 667 -11.11 -3.62 17.35
C CYS A 667 -10.90 -3.59 15.82
N PHE A 668 -9.65 -3.77 15.35
CA PHE A 668 -9.39 -3.93 13.91
C PHE A 668 -9.99 -5.23 13.36
N GLN A 669 -9.85 -6.33 14.11
CA GLN A 669 -10.51 -7.58 13.76
C GLN A 669 -12.04 -7.39 13.71
N LEU A 670 -12.65 -6.65 14.65
CA LEU A 670 -14.10 -6.34 14.61
C LEU A 670 -14.50 -5.54 13.36
N VAL A 671 -13.76 -4.49 12.98
CA VAL A 671 -13.99 -3.75 11.71
C VAL A 671 -14.03 -4.73 10.53
N CYS A 672 -13.08 -5.66 10.48
CA CYS A 672 -12.97 -6.63 9.40
C CYS A 672 -14.04 -7.73 9.43
N GLU A 673 -14.49 -8.16 10.61
CA GLU A 673 -15.62 -9.09 10.74
C GLU A 673 -16.94 -8.41 10.31
N LEU A 674 -17.16 -7.14 10.68
CA LEU A 674 -18.29 -6.33 10.20
C LEU A 674 -18.25 -6.03 8.69
N LEU A 675 -17.10 -6.26 8.05
CA LEU A 675 -16.88 -6.17 6.61
C LEU A 675 -16.58 -7.54 5.96
N TYR A 676 -16.86 -8.65 6.67
CA TYR A 676 -16.50 -10.00 6.22
C TYR A 676 -17.16 -10.35 4.88
N GLY A 677 -16.36 -10.87 3.93
CA GLY A 677 -16.79 -11.17 2.56
C GLY A 677 -17.17 -9.94 1.72
N ARG A 678 -17.12 -8.73 2.29
CA ARG A 678 -17.42 -7.44 1.63
C ARG A 678 -16.16 -6.64 1.32
N VAL A 679 -15.13 -6.71 2.16
CA VAL A 679 -13.79 -6.14 1.94
C VAL A 679 -12.72 -7.06 2.57
N PRO A 680 -11.76 -7.63 1.82
CA PRO A 680 -10.66 -8.40 2.40
C PRO A 680 -9.74 -7.50 3.23
N CYS A 681 -9.44 -7.95 4.46
CA CYS A 681 -8.51 -7.28 5.37
C CYS A 681 -7.15 -7.96 5.42
N TYR A 682 -6.09 -7.17 5.40
CA TYR A 682 -4.70 -7.61 5.56
C TYR A 682 -4.03 -6.91 6.75
N ALA A 683 -3.21 -7.63 7.49
CA ALA A 683 -2.33 -7.08 8.51
C ALA A 683 -0.87 -7.07 8.02
N ILE A 684 -0.19 -5.93 8.15
CA ILE A 684 1.26 -5.78 7.96
C ILE A 684 1.89 -5.16 9.21
N TYR A 685 3.15 -5.46 9.47
CA TYR A 685 3.92 -4.90 10.58
C TYR A 685 4.63 -3.61 10.15
N THR A 686 4.72 -2.63 11.04
CA THR A 686 5.34 -1.35 10.73
C THR A 686 6.83 -1.49 10.36
N ARG A 687 7.29 -0.62 9.46
CA ARG A 687 8.72 -0.45 9.11
C ARG A 687 9.21 0.97 9.45
N ASP A 688 8.40 1.72 10.21
CA ASP A 688 8.55 3.15 10.51
C ASP A 688 9.46 3.42 11.72
N VAL A 689 9.82 2.36 12.45
CA VAL A 689 10.60 2.35 13.70
C VAL A 689 11.54 1.14 13.68
N VAL A 690 12.63 1.17 14.45
CA VAL A 690 13.58 0.04 14.57
C VAL A 690 13.01 -1.05 15.50
N ASP A 691 12.93 -2.28 15.02
CA ASP A 691 12.56 -3.46 15.82
C ASP A 691 13.66 -4.52 15.77
N ASP A 692 14.47 -4.56 16.84
CA ASP A 692 15.65 -5.41 16.95
C ASP A 692 15.34 -6.88 17.33
N GLY A 693 14.08 -7.29 17.42
CA GLY A 693 13.78 -8.71 17.69
C GLY A 693 12.37 -9.10 18.12
N SER A 694 11.39 -8.20 18.21
CA SER A 694 10.04 -8.54 18.70
C SER A 694 9.21 -9.38 17.70
N LYS A 695 9.64 -9.42 16.43
CA LYS A 695 8.99 -10.04 15.26
C LYS A 695 8.39 -11.44 15.47
N THR A 696 8.91 -12.27 16.38
CA THR A 696 8.53 -13.70 16.47
C THR A 696 7.80 -14.11 17.75
N LYS A 697 7.57 -13.20 18.71
CA LYS A 697 7.00 -13.55 20.04
C LYS A 697 5.94 -12.60 20.60
N ALA A 698 5.44 -11.66 19.80
CA ALA A 698 4.37 -10.75 20.21
C ALA A 698 3.06 -11.51 20.50
N SER A 699 2.45 -11.25 21.66
CA SER A 699 1.07 -11.66 21.94
C SER A 699 0.09 -10.77 21.17
N ASP A 700 -1.08 -11.29 20.77
CA ASP A 700 -2.16 -10.48 20.19
C ASP A 700 -2.64 -9.35 21.12
N GLN A 701 -2.41 -9.48 22.45
CA GLN A 701 -2.67 -8.43 23.44
C GLN A 701 -1.58 -7.34 23.50
N ASP A 702 -0.42 -7.59 22.90
CA ASP A 702 0.65 -6.60 22.67
C ASP A 702 0.51 -5.92 21.30
N LEU A 703 -0.31 -6.47 20.39
CA LEU A 703 -0.51 -5.95 19.03
C LEU A 703 -1.59 -4.85 18.97
N VAL A 704 -1.23 -3.78 18.28
CA VAL A 704 -1.94 -2.50 18.23
C VAL A 704 -1.83 -1.89 16.83
N LEU A 705 -2.83 -1.13 16.42
CA LEU A 705 -2.96 -0.63 15.05
C LEU A 705 -2.50 0.84 14.94
N SER A 706 -1.45 1.09 14.14
CA SER A 706 -0.90 2.44 13.92
C SER A 706 -1.59 3.21 12.79
N LYS A 707 -2.11 2.50 11.79
CA LYS A 707 -2.70 3.07 10.57
C LYS A 707 -3.71 2.08 9.97
N LEU A 708 -4.85 2.58 9.54
CA LEU A 708 -5.84 1.86 8.74
C LEU A 708 -5.93 2.51 7.35
N GLU A 709 -5.67 1.74 6.30
CA GLU A 709 -5.62 2.25 4.92
C GLU A 709 -6.54 1.45 3.99
N LEU A 710 -7.52 2.12 3.41
CA LEU A 710 -8.38 1.60 2.34
C LEU A 710 -7.64 1.77 1.01
N GLN A 711 -7.61 0.72 0.19
CA GLN A 711 -7.07 0.74 -1.17
C GLN A 711 -8.09 0.19 -2.15
N ARG A 712 -8.26 0.84 -3.31
CA ARG A 712 -9.15 0.45 -4.40
C ARG A 712 -8.37 0.14 -5.68
N SER A 713 -8.96 -0.70 -6.53
CA SER A 713 -8.31 -1.28 -7.72
C SER A 713 -8.09 -0.29 -8.87
N ASP A 714 -8.71 0.90 -8.79
CA ASP A 714 -8.48 2.10 -9.58
C ASP A 714 -7.25 2.94 -9.12
N GLY A 715 -6.62 2.55 -8.00
CA GLY A 715 -5.47 3.23 -7.41
C GLY A 715 -5.80 4.31 -6.37
N VAL A 716 -7.08 4.54 -6.04
CA VAL A 716 -7.48 5.35 -4.88
C VAL A 716 -6.91 4.71 -3.60
N ARG A 717 -6.17 5.48 -2.80
CA ARG A 717 -5.53 5.02 -1.55
C ARG A 717 -5.67 6.05 -0.44
N VAL A 718 -6.22 5.61 0.68
CA VAL A 718 -7.06 6.41 1.57
C VAL A 718 -6.77 6.02 3.00
N LYS A 719 -6.42 6.98 3.87
CA LYS A 719 -6.21 6.69 5.30
C LYS A 719 -7.52 6.89 6.05
N VAL A 720 -8.08 5.80 6.57
CA VAL A 720 -9.28 5.83 7.42
C VAL A 720 -8.90 6.36 8.81
N PHE A 721 -7.77 5.91 9.36
CA PHE A 721 -7.12 6.56 10.49
C PHE A 721 -5.60 6.38 10.49
N GLN A 722 -4.89 7.26 11.20
CA GLN A 722 -3.49 7.07 11.58
C GLN A 722 -3.24 7.69 12.97
N LEU A 723 -2.63 6.91 13.87
CA LEU A 723 -2.43 7.26 15.27
C LEU A 723 -1.70 8.61 15.45
N GLY A 724 -2.18 9.45 16.37
CA GLY A 724 -1.69 10.79 16.62
C GLY A 724 -2.36 11.90 15.80
N GLN A 725 -3.19 11.56 14.80
CA GLN A 725 -3.82 12.54 13.89
C GLN A 725 -5.35 12.60 14.05
N ASN A 726 -5.91 13.77 13.76
CA ASN A 726 -7.35 14.01 13.66
C ASN A 726 -7.94 13.16 12.52
N VAL A 727 -8.98 12.39 12.81
CA VAL A 727 -9.70 11.56 11.83
C VAL A 727 -10.38 12.44 10.77
N GLU A 728 -10.92 13.59 11.15
CA GLU A 728 -11.51 14.57 10.23
C GLU A 728 -10.48 15.08 9.20
N SER A 729 -9.25 15.34 9.64
CA SER A 729 -8.13 15.79 8.81
C SER A 729 -7.71 14.71 7.80
N LEU A 730 -7.77 13.44 8.18
CA LEU A 730 -7.47 12.32 7.29
C LEU A 730 -8.58 12.05 6.28
N ILE A 731 -9.85 12.12 6.70
CA ILE A 731 -11.01 11.82 5.85
C ILE A 731 -11.33 12.98 4.89
N ASN A 732 -11.35 14.22 5.36
CA ASN A 732 -11.83 15.36 4.57
C ASN A 732 -10.76 15.97 3.64
N ASN A 733 -9.46 15.88 3.97
CA ASN A 733 -8.37 16.54 3.22
C ASN A 733 -7.91 15.73 1.98
N GLN A 734 -8.83 14.99 1.35
CA GLN A 734 -8.51 14.03 0.30
C GLN A 734 -8.75 14.60 -1.09
N ARG A 735 -7.64 14.85 -1.81
CA ARG A 735 -7.61 15.46 -3.15
C ARG A 735 -7.95 14.50 -4.29
N ASP A 736 -8.28 13.25 -4.01
CA ASP A 736 -8.66 12.27 -5.03
C ASP A 736 -10.17 12.33 -5.25
N THR A 737 -10.60 13.05 -6.28
CA THR A 737 -12.02 13.25 -6.62
C THR A 737 -12.77 11.96 -6.92
N ARG A 738 -12.07 10.85 -7.21
CA ARG A 738 -12.65 9.54 -7.48
C ARG A 738 -13.17 8.83 -6.22
N LEU A 739 -12.82 9.35 -5.04
CA LEU A 739 -13.30 8.85 -3.75
C LEU A 739 -14.78 9.19 -3.56
N HIS A 740 -15.11 10.49 -3.49
CA HIS A 740 -16.46 11.04 -3.37
C HIS A 740 -17.16 11.17 -4.72
N MET A 741 -16.92 10.24 -5.65
CA MET A 741 -17.53 10.30 -6.98
C MET A 741 -18.94 9.69 -6.99
N PHE A 742 -19.26 8.81 -6.04
CA PHE A 742 -20.53 8.07 -6.00
C PHE A 742 -21.56 8.61 -4.98
N HIS A 743 -21.20 9.64 -4.22
CA HIS A 743 -22.05 10.28 -3.21
C HIS A 743 -21.56 11.72 -2.95
N ASP A 744 -22.45 12.60 -2.49
CA ASP A 744 -22.08 13.96 -2.07
C ASP A 744 -21.19 13.95 -0.82
N THR A 745 -20.24 14.88 -0.73
CA THR A 745 -19.25 14.95 0.36
C THR A 745 -19.88 15.16 1.75
N HIS A 746 -20.21 14.08 2.43
CA HIS A 746 -20.77 14.07 3.78
C HIS A 746 -19.69 14.10 4.88
N ARG A 747 -20.06 14.63 6.05
CA ARG A 747 -19.21 14.60 7.25
C ARG A 747 -19.74 13.58 8.25
N TYR A 748 -18.85 12.77 8.81
CA TYR A 748 -19.16 11.89 9.93
C TYR A 748 -19.22 12.71 11.22
N ASP A 749 -20.26 12.49 12.03
CA ASP A 749 -20.36 13.10 13.35
C ASP A 749 -19.23 12.58 14.26
N MET A 750 -18.40 13.51 14.74
CA MET A 750 -17.27 13.22 15.62
C MET A 750 -16.87 14.48 16.43
N PRO A 751 -16.25 14.32 17.62
CA PRO A 751 -15.71 15.45 18.37
C PRO A 751 -14.66 16.25 17.59
N LYS A 752 -14.54 17.55 17.87
CA LYS A 752 -13.46 18.38 17.32
C LYS A 752 -12.09 17.83 17.72
N ASN A 753 -11.15 17.75 16.77
CA ASN A 753 -9.83 17.12 16.93
C ASN A 753 -9.90 15.64 17.41
N PHE A 754 -10.93 14.89 17.01
CA PHE A 754 -11.06 13.49 17.38
C PHE A 754 -9.95 12.62 16.78
N LYS A 755 -9.31 11.82 17.64
CA LYS A 755 -8.28 10.84 17.28
C LYS A 755 -8.71 9.46 17.76
N CYS A 756 -8.37 8.40 17.03
CA CYS A 756 -8.86 7.05 17.30
C CYS A 756 -8.45 6.49 18.68
N GLU A 757 -7.32 6.93 19.21
CA GLU A 757 -6.84 6.72 20.59
C GLU A 757 -7.77 7.27 21.69
N HIS A 758 -8.66 8.21 21.38
CA HIS A 758 -9.54 8.84 22.38
C HIS A 758 -10.80 8.00 22.65
N ASN A 759 -11.37 7.34 21.62
CA ASN A 759 -12.52 6.46 21.77
C ASN A 759 -12.56 5.41 20.65
N HIS A 760 -12.27 4.15 20.99
CA HIS A 760 -12.24 3.05 20.02
C HIS A 760 -13.61 2.78 19.38
N LYS A 761 -14.72 3.00 20.09
CA LYS A 761 -16.09 2.77 19.56
C LYS A 761 -16.37 3.69 18.37
N ILE A 762 -16.26 5.00 18.60
CA ILE A 762 -16.46 6.04 17.58
C ILE A 762 -15.50 5.81 16.40
N CYS A 763 -14.24 5.45 16.65
CA CYS A 763 -13.29 5.12 15.59
C CYS A 763 -13.71 3.90 14.75
N THR A 764 -14.14 2.80 15.37
CA THR A 764 -14.64 1.60 14.67
C THR A 764 -15.90 1.91 13.87
N ASP A 765 -16.85 2.63 14.47
CA ASP A 765 -18.14 2.93 13.84
C ASP A 765 -17.96 3.86 12.63
N ILE A 766 -17.06 4.86 12.73
CA ILE A 766 -16.62 5.69 11.59
C ILE A 766 -15.87 4.84 10.56
N ALA A 767 -14.96 3.95 10.97
CA ALA A 767 -14.15 3.15 10.04
C ALA A 767 -15.00 2.16 9.23
N VAL A 768 -16.01 1.54 9.84
CA VAL A 768 -16.95 0.65 9.14
C VAL A 768 -17.81 1.42 8.16
N ARG A 769 -18.43 2.53 8.59
CA ARG A 769 -19.24 3.41 7.71
C ARG A 769 -18.39 3.93 6.55
N PHE A 770 -17.26 4.57 6.84
CA PHE A 770 -16.37 5.12 5.83
C PHE A 770 -15.96 4.08 4.77
N VAL A 771 -15.67 2.83 5.16
CA VAL A 771 -15.34 1.78 4.20
C VAL A 771 -16.57 1.28 3.43
N GLN A 772 -17.78 1.32 4.01
CA GLN A 772 -19.02 1.06 3.28
C GLN A 772 -19.27 2.16 2.24
N ASP A 773 -19.24 3.44 2.63
CA ASP A 773 -19.56 4.59 1.77
C ASP A 773 -18.61 4.72 0.56
N HIS A 774 -17.35 4.28 0.71
CA HIS A 774 -16.26 4.55 -0.25
C HIS A 774 -15.71 3.33 -1.00
N ARG A 775 -16.12 2.09 -0.66
CA ARG A 775 -15.59 0.88 -1.35
C ARG A 775 -16.11 0.70 -2.77
N ARG A 776 -17.24 1.34 -3.13
CA ARG A 776 -17.84 1.26 -4.47
C ARG A 776 -16.84 1.63 -5.57
N LEU A 777 -16.72 0.76 -6.57
CA LEU A 777 -16.04 1.03 -7.84
C LEU A 777 -17.08 1.39 -8.92
N PRO A 778 -16.65 1.96 -10.07
CA PRO A 778 -17.57 2.24 -11.17
C PRO A 778 -18.17 0.95 -11.74
N VAL A 779 -17.32 -0.07 -11.91
CA VAL A 779 -17.70 -1.45 -12.26
C VAL A 779 -17.37 -2.33 -11.06
N LEU A 780 -18.34 -3.09 -10.57
CA LEU A 780 -18.19 -4.02 -9.45
C LEU A 780 -17.99 -5.44 -9.98
N HIS A 781 -16.92 -6.13 -9.56
CA HIS A 781 -16.72 -7.54 -9.92
C HIS A 781 -17.52 -8.44 -8.96
N MET A 782 -18.49 -9.15 -9.53
CA MET A 782 -19.42 -9.95 -8.77
C MET A 782 -18.78 -11.27 -8.33
N THR A 783 -18.83 -11.53 -7.03
CA THR A 783 -18.29 -12.77 -6.41
C THR A 783 -19.37 -13.44 -5.56
N SER A 784 -19.22 -14.75 -5.33
CA SER A 784 -20.14 -15.51 -4.46
C SER A 784 -20.21 -14.91 -3.04
N ALA A 785 -19.09 -14.49 -2.46
CA ALA A 785 -19.07 -13.86 -1.14
C ALA A 785 -19.88 -12.55 -1.10
N ALA A 786 -19.84 -11.76 -2.18
CA ALA A 786 -20.55 -10.50 -2.27
C ALA A 786 -22.07 -10.69 -2.41
N PHE A 787 -22.52 -11.66 -3.20
CA PHE A 787 -23.94 -12.04 -3.32
C PHE A 787 -24.55 -12.58 -2.02
N HIS A 788 -23.76 -13.23 -1.16
CA HIS A 788 -24.27 -14.03 -0.05
C HIS A 788 -24.16 -13.37 1.34
N THR A 789 -23.49 -12.21 1.48
CA THR A 789 -23.20 -11.59 2.79
C THR A 789 -24.22 -10.53 3.22
N LYS A 790 -25.14 -10.91 4.11
CA LYS A 790 -26.12 -10.02 4.76
C LYS A 790 -25.72 -9.71 6.21
N LEU A 791 -25.97 -8.49 6.70
CA LEU A 791 -25.77 -8.13 8.11
C LEU A 791 -27.06 -8.30 8.90
N GLY A 792 -27.01 -8.92 10.08
CA GLY A 792 -28.15 -9.04 10.98
C GLY A 792 -29.41 -9.68 10.37
N SER A 793 -30.57 -9.11 10.69
CA SER A 793 -31.90 -9.54 10.21
C SER A 793 -32.75 -8.40 9.64
N GLU A 794 -32.13 -7.27 9.27
CA GLU A 794 -32.85 -6.10 8.75
C GLU A 794 -32.86 -6.15 7.22
N GLU A 795 -34.02 -5.87 6.63
CA GLU A 795 -34.20 -5.80 5.18
C GLU A 795 -33.45 -4.59 4.58
N ASP A 796 -33.22 -3.55 5.40
CA ASP A 796 -32.48 -2.32 5.05
C ASP A 796 -30.96 -2.50 4.91
N ALA A 797 -30.39 -3.66 5.26
CA ALA A 797 -28.95 -3.95 5.17
C ALA A 797 -28.44 -4.17 3.72
N ASN A 798 -29.00 -3.42 2.78
CA ASN A 798 -28.86 -3.56 1.34
C ASN A 798 -27.39 -3.56 0.89
N PHE A 799 -27.05 -4.58 0.10
CA PHE A 799 -25.74 -4.69 -0.55
C PHE A 799 -25.68 -3.66 -1.69
N GLU A 800 -24.66 -2.79 -1.69
CA GLU A 800 -24.62 -1.53 -2.46
C GLU A 800 -25.11 -1.49 -3.92
N PRO A 801 -24.89 -2.48 -4.81
CA PRO A 801 -25.52 -2.44 -6.15
C PRO A 801 -27.05 -2.39 -6.13
N TYR A 802 -27.67 -2.68 -4.98
CA TYR A 802 -29.11 -2.66 -4.76
C TYR A 802 -29.59 -1.46 -3.91
N ALA A 803 -28.70 -0.79 -3.17
CA ALA A 803 -29.05 0.17 -2.12
C ALA A 803 -29.71 1.49 -2.61
N HIS A 804 -29.62 1.79 -3.90
CA HIS A 804 -30.19 3.01 -4.49
C HIS A 804 -31.44 2.74 -5.37
N ASN A 805 -31.92 1.50 -5.43
CA ASN A 805 -32.99 1.06 -6.34
C ASN A 805 -32.76 1.39 -7.83
N LEU A 806 -31.49 1.50 -8.24
CA LEU A 806 -31.08 1.79 -9.62
C LEU A 806 -31.06 0.51 -10.47
N PRO A 807 -31.36 0.60 -11.78
CA PRO A 807 -31.17 -0.52 -12.71
C PRO A 807 -29.71 -0.96 -12.81
N ILE A 808 -29.49 -2.26 -13.04
CA ILE A 808 -28.17 -2.88 -12.99
C ILE A 808 -27.79 -3.45 -14.34
N LEU A 809 -26.69 -2.95 -14.91
CA LEU A 809 -26.09 -3.43 -16.13
C LEU A 809 -25.10 -4.55 -15.81
N PHE A 810 -25.50 -5.79 -16.09
CA PHE A 810 -24.67 -6.99 -15.97
C PHE A 810 -23.87 -7.24 -17.26
N ALA A 811 -22.55 -7.27 -17.13
CA ALA A 811 -21.61 -7.69 -18.17
C ALA A 811 -21.17 -9.14 -17.92
N LEU A 812 -21.69 -10.05 -18.73
CA LEU A 812 -21.35 -11.47 -18.71
C LEU A 812 -20.18 -11.69 -19.66
N ALA A 813 -19.04 -12.12 -19.15
CA ALA A 813 -17.78 -12.10 -19.88
C ALA A 813 -16.76 -13.11 -19.30
N HIS A 814 -15.87 -13.63 -20.15
CA HIS A 814 -14.74 -14.45 -19.69
C HIS A 814 -13.76 -13.62 -18.85
N LYS A 815 -12.97 -14.30 -18.00
CA LYS A 815 -11.94 -13.68 -17.17
C LYS A 815 -11.00 -12.73 -17.93
N ASN A 816 -10.64 -13.10 -19.15
CA ASN A 816 -9.78 -12.31 -20.04
C ASN A 816 -10.47 -11.02 -20.54
N ASN A 817 -11.79 -11.03 -20.72
CA ASN A 817 -12.57 -9.85 -21.15
C ASN A 817 -12.78 -8.85 -20.02
N VAL A 818 -12.87 -9.30 -18.76
CA VAL A 818 -13.02 -8.43 -17.57
C VAL A 818 -11.68 -7.98 -16.97
N SER A 819 -10.56 -8.44 -17.52
CA SER A 819 -9.23 -8.00 -17.11
C SER A 819 -9.01 -6.51 -17.44
N LYS A 820 -8.29 -5.78 -16.55
CA LYS A 820 -8.08 -4.32 -16.69
C LYS A 820 -7.40 -3.90 -17.99
N ASP A 821 -6.62 -4.78 -18.61
CA ASP A 821 -5.94 -4.53 -19.88
C ASP A 821 -6.82 -4.74 -21.11
N SER A 822 -7.95 -5.45 -20.96
CA SER A 822 -8.88 -5.74 -22.06
C SER A 822 -9.48 -4.47 -22.65
N SER A 823 -9.72 -4.46 -23.97
CA SER A 823 -10.46 -3.37 -24.62
C SER A 823 -11.89 -3.28 -24.08
N PHE A 824 -12.60 -4.40 -24.02
CA PHE A 824 -13.98 -4.47 -23.53
C PHE A 824 -14.14 -3.88 -22.12
N TYR A 825 -13.25 -4.22 -21.18
CA TYR A 825 -13.30 -3.67 -19.83
C TYR A 825 -13.08 -2.15 -19.80
N LYS A 826 -12.25 -1.59 -20.68
CA LYS A 826 -12.01 -0.14 -20.78
C LYS A 826 -13.26 0.60 -21.30
N GLU A 827 -13.91 0.06 -22.33
CA GLU A 827 -15.18 0.60 -22.87
C GLU A 827 -16.32 0.52 -21.83
N LEU A 828 -16.41 -0.61 -21.10
CA LEU A 828 -17.37 -0.81 -20.00
C LEU A 828 -17.11 0.16 -18.84
N LEU A 829 -15.85 0.38 -18.49
CA LEU A 829 -15.43 1.26 -17.41
C LEU A 829 -15.72 2.74 -17.74
N GLU A 830 -15.45 3.20 -18.97
CA GLU A 830 -15.84 4.54 -19.44
C GLU A 830 -17.37 4.74 -19.39
N SER A 831 -18.13 3.70 -19.76
CA SER A 831 -19.60 3.70 -19.67
C SER A 831 -20.09 3.86 -18.24
N ALA A 832 -19.49 3.11 -17.31
CA ALA A 832 -19.80 3.18 -15.89
C ALA A 832 -19.46 4.57 -15.30
N TYR A 833 -18.29 5.13 -15.62
CA TYR A 833 -17.93 6.51 -15.26
C TYR A 833 -18.90 7.56 -15.83
N THR A 834 -19.60 7.26 -16.93
CA THR A 834 -20.57 8.17 -17.56
C THR A 834 -21.98 8.08 -16.95
N MET A 835 -22.34 6.95 -16.32
CA MET A 835 -23.73 6.64 -15.91
C MET A 835 -23.90 6.21 -14.45
N TYR A 836 -22.89 6.39 -13.60
CA TYR A 836 -22.87 5.92 -12.20
C TYR A 836 -24.01 6.42 -11.29
N ASN A 837 -24.61 7.57 -11.62
CA ASN A 837 -25.78 8.14 -10.91
C ASN A 837 -27.11 7.52 -11.37
N GLU A 838 -27.15 6.97 -12.58
CA GLU A 838 -28.37 6.46 -13.22
C GLU A 838 -28.46 4.93 -13.15
N MET A 839 -27.31 4.24 -13.08
CA MET A 839 -27.21 2.77 -13.12
C MET A 839 -25.99 2.24 -12.36
N VAL A 840 -26.06 0.96 -11.97
CA VAL A 840 -24.91 0.23 -11.43
C VAL A 840 -24.35 -0.73 -12.48
N PHE A 841 -23.02 -0.79 -12.61
CA PHE A 841 -22.34 -1.66 -13.57
C PHE A 841 -21.67 -2.83 -12.83
N VAL A 842 -21.92 -4.05 -13.29
CA VAL A 842 -21.50 -5.29 -12.63
C VAL A 842 -20.90 -6.25 -13.66
N THR A 843 -19.74 -6.84 -13.37
CA THR A 843 -19.15 -7.93 -14.16
C THR A 843 -19.40 -9.29 -13.50
N LEU A 844 -19.73 -10.32 -14.29
CA LEU A 844 -19.77 -11.72 -13.84
C LEU A 844 -18.79 -12.55 -14.68
N ASP A 845 -17.79 -13.17 -14.02
CA ASP A 845 -16.85 -14.09 -14.66
C ASP A 845 -17.57 -15.40 -14.99
N ILE A 846 -17.83 -15.64 -16.27
CA ILE A 846 -18.54 -16.84 -16.74
C ILE A 846 -17.69 -18.10 -16.67
N ASP A 847 -16.37 -17.98 -16.52
CA ASP A 847 -15.48 -19.12 -16.33
C ASP A 847 -15.64 -19.72 -14.91
N GLU A 848 -16.08 -18.90 -13.94
CA GLU A 848 -16.49 -19.33 -12.60
C GLU A 848 -18.00 -19.63 -12.53
N PHE A 849 -18.85 -18.76 -13.07
CA PHE A 849 -20.32 -18.82 -12.91
C PHE A 849 -21.08 -19.33 -14.15
N ALA A 850 -20.49 -20.25 -14.92
CA ALA A 850 -21.05 -20.79 -16.17
C ALA A 850 -22.51 -21.27 -16.07
N HIS A 851 -22.91 -21.87 -14.93
CA HIS A 851 -24.28 -22.35 -14.70
C HIS A 851 -25.31 -21.21 -14.53
N TRP A 852 -24.90 -20.05 -14.02
CA TRP A 852 -25.77 -18.87 -13.94
C TRP A 852 -25.82 -18.17 -15.31
N ALA A 853 -24.65 -17.98 -15.94
CA ALA A 853 -24.53 -17.34 -17.24
C ALA A 853 -25.30 -18.07 -18.38
N SER A 854 -25.39 -19.40 -18.32
CA SER A 854 -26.16 -20.21 -19.29
C SER A 854 -27.67 -20.17 -19.06
N ARG A 855 -28.15 -20.06 -17.81
CA ARG A 855 -29.58 -19.98 -17.49
C ARG A 855 -30.19 -18.61 -17.78
N PHE A 856 -29.39 -17.56 -17.72
CA PHE A 856 -29.85 -16.19 -17.90
C PHE A 856 -30.04 -15.84 -19.38
N VAL A 857 -31.16 -16.31 -19.92
CA VAL A 857 -31.62 -16.17 -21.31
C VAL A 857 -33.13 -15.86 -21.33
N PRO A 858 -33.69 -15.36 -22.46
CA PRO A 858 -35.13 -15.17 -22.61
C PRO A 858 -35.91 -16.47 -22.47
N ARG A 859 -37.20 -16.35 -22.17
CA ARG A 859 -38.11 -17.48 -21.95
C ARG A 859 -38.17 -18.45 -23.15
N ASP A 860 -38.20 -19.74 -22.82
CA ASP A 860 -38.21 -20.89 -23.73
C ASP A 860 -37.01 -20.95 -24.69
N TYR A 861 -35.89 -20.27 -24.40
CA TYR A 861 -34.68 -20.26 -25.24
C TYR A 861 -34.03 -21.65 -25.28
N HIS A 862 -33.96 -22.35 -24.15
CA HIS A 862 -33.42 -23.72 -24.10
C HIS A 862 -34.26 -24.71 -24.93
N ALA A 863 -35.58 -24.51 -24.99
CA ALA A 863 -36.48 -25.32 -25.80
C ALA A 863 -36.32 -25.04 -27.31
N LYS A 864 -36.05 -23.78 -27.69
CA LYS A 864 -35.81 -23.35 -29.08
C LYS A 864 -34.41 -23.77 -29.59
N HIS A 865 -33.42 -23.81 -28.71
CA HIS A 865 -32.01 -24.12 -29.03
C HIS A 865 -31.55 -25.42 -28.34
N ALA A 866 -32.22 -26.53 -28.64
CA ALA A 866 -31.94 -27.84 -28.05
C ALA A 866 -30.47 -28.29 -28.27
N PHE A 867 -29.82 -28.77 -27.20
CA PHE A 867 -28.40 -29.17 -27.19
C PHE A 867 -28.12 -30.41 -28.05
N GLY A 868 -27.74 -30.20 -29.32
CA GLY A 868 -27.14 -31.23 -30.17
C GLY A 868 -25.73 -31.64 -29.68
N ARG A 869 -25.37 -32.92 -29.84
CA ARG A 869 -24.09 -33.49 -29.37
C ARG A 869 -22.86 -33.12 -30.26
N GLN A 870 -22.85 -31.95 -30.89
CA GLN A 870 -21.78 -31.51 -31.80
C GLN A 870 -21.32 -30.10 -31.42
N ALA A 871 -20.00 -29.92 -31.30
CA ALA A 871 -19.39 -28.70 -30.77
C ALA A 871 -19.41 -27.48 -31.73
N GLU A 872 -19.91 -27.65 -32.96
CA GLU A 872 -19.77 -26.67 -34.04
C GLU A 872 -20.87 -25.59 -34.07
N ASN A 873 -21.97 -25.77 -33.33
CA ASN A 873 -23.10 -24.84 -33.29
C ASN A 873 -23.37 -24.33 -31.85
N ILE A 874 -22.62 -23.34 -31.40
CA ILE A 874 -22.84 -22.65 -30.11
C ILE A 874 -24.02 -21.65 -30.26
N PRO A 875 -25.11 -21.78 -29.48
CA PRO A 875 -26.26 -20.86 -29.51
C PRO A 875 -25.87 -19.38 -29.31
N PRO A 876 -26.55 -18.42 -29.97
CA PRO A 876 -26.12 -17.02 -30.00
C PRO A 876 -25.88 -16.32 -28.64
N LEU A 877 -26.62 -16.67 -27.58
CA LEU A 877 -26.46 -16.08 -26.24
C LEU A 877 -25.38 -16.77 -25.39
N TYR A 878 -24.70 -17.80 -25.91
CA TYR A 878 -23.53 -18.41 -25.28
C TYR A 878 -22.21 -17.96 -25.93
N HIS A 879 -22.24 -16.88 -26.71
CA HIS A 879 -21.07 -16.09 -27.10
C HIS A 879 -20.96 -14.88 -26.17
N TYR A 880 -19.74 -14.45 -25.88
CA TYR A 880 -19.43 -13.46 -24.85
C TYR A 880 -18.30 -12.52 -25.29
N PRO A 881 -18.21 -11.27 -24.80
CA PRO A 881 -19.03 -10.66 -23.76
C PRO A 881 -20.43 -10.26 -24.23
N ARG A 882 -21.44 -10.38 -23.36
CA ARG A 882 -22.79 -9.85 -23.58
C ARG A 882 -23.27 -9.02 -22.40
N LEU A 883 -24.09 -8.00 -22.67
CA LEU A 883 -24.60 -7.07 -21.66
C LEU A 883 -26.09 -7.30 -21.46
N CYS A 884 -26.57 -7.14 -20.24
CA CYS A 884 -27.98 -7.22 -19.89
C CYS A 884 -28.34 -6.15 -18.86
N ILE A 885 -29.60 -5.72 -18.79
CA ILE A 885 -30.09 -4.81 -17.75
C ILE A 885 -31.26 -5.46 -17.02
N ILE A 886 -31.23 -5.44 -15.69
CA ILE A 886 -32.29 -5.91 -14.78
C ILE A 886 -32.64 -4.83 -13.75
N GLN A 887 -33.82 -4.96 -13.15
CA GLN A 887 -34.15 -4.28 -11.90
C GLN A 887 -33.77 -5.20 -10.72
N HIS A 888 -33.64 -4.64 -9.51
CA HIS A 888 -33.26 -5.44 -8.34
C HIS A 888 -34.40 -6.36 -7.86
N ASP A 889 -35.61 -5.83 -7.85
CA ASP A 889 -36.84 -6.47 -7.42
C ASP A 889 -37.43 -7.39 -8.49
N ASP A 890 -37.21 -7.09 -9.77
CA ASP A 890 -37.66 -7.94 -10.89
C ASP A 890 -36.49 -8.53 -11.71
N HIS A 891 -36.06 -9.72 -11.29
CA HIS A 891 -35.15 -10.59 -12.05
C HIS A 891 -35.83 -11.46 -13.12
N GLN A 892 -37.18 -11.51 -13.15
CA GLN A 892 -37.90 -12.31 -14.15
C GLN A 892 -37.93 -11.61 -15.52
N HIS A 893 -37.38 -10.42 -15.62
CA HIS A 893 -37.46 -9.54 -16.78
C HIS A 893 -36.10 -8.86 -17.00
N ALA A 894 -35.59 -8.91 -18.23
CA ALA A 894 -34.28 -8.36 -18.56
C ALA A 894 -34.26 -7.80 -19.98
N ALA A 895 -33.52 -6.71 -20.20
CA ALA A 895 -33.13 -6.25 -21.52
C ALA A 895 -31.77 -6.86 -21.90
N PHE A 896 -31.57 -7.25 -23.17
CA PHE A 896 -30.34 -7.90 -23.64
C PHE A 896 -29.64 -7.09 -24.74
N TYR A 897 -28.32 -7.03 -24.69
CA TYR A 897 -27.48 -6.35 -25.69
C TYR A 897 -26.23 -7.16 -26.09
N PRO A 898 -25.96 -7.33 -27.41
CA PRO A 898 -26.83 -6.95 -28.53
C PRO A 898 -28.18 -7.70 -28.53
N PRO A 899 -29.23 -7.17 -29.19
CA PRO A 899 -30.54 -7.82 -29.26
C PRO A 899 -30.47 -9.25 -29.81
N VAL A 900 -31.37 -10.11 -29.34
CA VAL A 900 -31.34 -11.56 -29.63
C VAL A 900 -31.51 -11.81 -31.13
N GLU A 901 -32.33 -11.00 -31.78
CA GLU A 901 -32.64 -10.99 -33.20
C GLU A 901 -31.43 -10.56 -34.04
N GLU A 902 -30.64 -9.59 -33.56
CA GLU A 902 -29.38 -9.17 -34.18
C GLU A 902 -28.37 -10.33 -34.15
N LEU A 903 -28.22 -10.97 -32.99
CA LEU A 903 -27.29 -12.08 -32.79
C LEU A 903 -27.68 -13.32 -33.63
N GLN A 904 -28.99 -13.64 -33.71
CA GLN A 904 -29.48 -14.72 -34.58
C GLN A 904 -29.18 -14.47 -36.07
N GLY A 905 -29.23 -13.22 -36.53
CA GLY A 905 -28.89 -12.85 -37.91
C GLY A 905 -27.40 -12.90 -38.27
N LEU A 906 -26.50 -12.94 -37.29
CA LEU A 906 -25.05 -12.82 -37.50
C LEU A 906 -24.31 -14.16 -37.68
N GLY A 907 -24.86 -15.27 -37.19
CA GLY A 907 -24.26 -16.60 -37.32
C GLY A 907 -22.81 -16.66 -36.83
N THR A 908 -21.87 -17.07 -37.69
CA THR A 908 -20.43 -17.16 -37.33
C THR A 908 -19.76 -15.82 -37.05
N ARG A 909 -20.41 -14.68 -37.34
CA ARG A 909 -19.86 -13.33 -37.11
C ARG A 909 -20.13 -12.76 -35.71
N ILE A 910 -20.89 -13.46 -34.86
CA ILE A 910 -21.26 -13.01 -33.52
C ILE A 910 -20.04 -12.57 -32.70
N GLN A 911 -19.01 -13.41 -32.58
CA GLN A 911 -17.83 -13.07 -31.77
C GLN A 911 -17.10 -11.81 -32.28
N THR A 912 -17.06 -11.57 -33.60
CA THR A 912 -16.50 -10.34 -34.18
C THR A 912 -17.29 -9.11 -33.76
N ARG A 913 -18.62 -9.22 -33.70
CA ARG A 913 -19.52 -8.14 -33.24
C ARG A 913 -19.40 -7.86 -31.74
N LEU A 914 -19.29 -8.90 -30.90
CA LEU A 914 -19.11 -8.76 -29.45
C LEU A 914 -17.74 -8.15 -29.10
N ASN A 915 -16.70 -8.48 -29.86
CA ASN A 915 -15.37 -7.87 -29.73
C ASN A 915 -15.31 -6.38 -30.17
N GLN A 916 -16.42 -5.81 -30.66
CA GLN A 916 -16.54 -4.43 -31.17
C GLN A 916 -17.62 -3.60 -30.42
N ILE A 917 -18.00 -4.02 -29.22
CA ILE A 917 -18.84 -3.22 -28.32
C ILE A 917 -18.01 -2.04 -27.80
N THR A 918 -18.52 -0.81 -27.98
CA THR A 918 -17.87 0.44 -27.54
C THR A 918 -18.69 1.19 -26.50
N SER A 919 -18.07 2.06 -25.71
CA SER A 919 -18.71 2.80 -24.62
C SER A 919 -19.96 3.56 -25.06
N GLN A 920 -19.89 4.22 -26.22
CA GLN A 920 -21.02 4.91 -26.85
C GLN A 920 -22.22 3.98 -27.12
N GLN A 921 -21.98 2.72 -27.46
CA GLN A 921 -23.05 1.72 -27.66
C GLN A 921 -23.68 1.30 -26.34
N ILE A 922 -22.85 1.08 -25.30
CA ILE A 922 -23.29 0.70 -23.95
C ILE A 922 -24.13 1.82 -23.33
N ILE A 923 -23.60 3.05 -23.35
CA ILE A 923 -24.29 4.26 -22.88
C ILE A 923 -25.61 4.49 -23.63
N LYS A 924 -25.65 4.22 -24.95
CA LYS A 924 -26.90 4.30 -25.71
C LYS A 924 -27.91 3.25 -25.26
N PHE A 925 -27.53 1.98 -25.18
CA PHE A 925 -28.42 0.89 -24.73
C PHE A 925 -28.99 1.16 -23.33
N ALA A 926 -28.13 1.60 -22.41
CA ALA A 926 -28.51 2.02 -21.06
C ALA A 926 -29.51 3.19 -21.05
N ARG A 927 -29.28 4.25 -21.84
CA ARG A 927 -30.21 5.39 -21.95
C ARG A 927 -31.51 5.06 -22.67
N ASP A 928 -31.47 4.22 -23.70
CA ASP A 928 -32.66 3.74 -24.39
C ASP A 928 -33.54 2.92 -23.41
N TYR A 929 -32.93 2.10 -22.54
CA TYR A 929 -33.61 1.40 -21.44
C TYR A 929 -34.18 2.35 -20.38
N LEU A 930 -33.39 3.30 -19.87
CA LEU A 930 -33.86 4.25 -18.84
C LEU A 930 -35.04 5.13 -19.33
N LYS A 931 -35.14 5.33 -20.65
CA LYS A 931 -36.22 6.10 -21.28
C LYS A 931 -37.50 5.29 -21.50
N ASP A 932 -37.39 4.03 -21.91
CA ASP A 932 -38.51 3.10 -22.04
C ASP A 932 -38.04 1.65 -21.78
N PRO A 933 -38.13 1.17 -20.52
CA PRO A 933 -37.78 -0.20 -20.20
C PRO A 933 -38.68 -1.21 -20.91
N THR A 934 -39.95 -0.86 -21.15
CA THR A 934 -40.98 -1.77 -21.66
C THR A 934 -40.76 -2.16 -23.12
N ALA A 935 -40.07 -1.31 -23.90
CA ALA A 935 -39.68 -1.59 -25.28
C ALA A 935 -38.50 -2.56 -25.42
N LEU A 936 -37.70 -2.78 -24.36
CA LEU A 936 -36.47 -3.59 -24.41
C LEU A 936 -36.49 -4.82 -23.49
N ILE A 937 -37.36 -4.84 -22.49
CA ILE A 937 -37.50 -5.95 -21.55
C ILE A 937 -38.15 -7.17 -22.21
N VAL A 938 -37.55 -8.35 -22.00
CA VAL A 938 -38.17 -9.65 -22.26
C VAL A 938 -38.17 -10.52 -20.99
N LYS A 939 -39.15 -11.42 -20.87
CA LYS A 939 -39.21 -12.36 -19.75
C LYS A 939 -38.06 -13.37 -19.82
N THR A 940 -37.37 -13.59 -18.72
CA THR A 940 -36.26 -14.56 -18.57
C THR A 940 -36.79 -15.98 -18.36
N GLU A 941 -35.95 -17.00 -18.62
CA GLU A 941 -36.31 -18.40 -18.41
C GLU A 941 -36.05 -18.86 -16.96
N TYR A 942 -34.84 -18.63 -16.44
CA TYR A 942 -34.46 -18.86 -15.04
C TYR A 942 -33.37 -17.88 -14.59
N PHE A 943 -33.63 -17.14 -13.51
CA PHE A 943 -32.65 -16.40 -12.71
C PHE A 943 -33.06 -16.52 -11.23
#